data_AF-A0AAQ4F6X1-F1
#
_entry.id   AF-A0AAQ4F6X1-F1
#
_cell.length_a   1.000
_cell.length_b   1.000
_cell.length_c   1.000
_cell.angle_alpha   90.00
_cell.angle_beta   90.00
_cell.angle_gamma   90.00
#
_symmetry.space_group_name_H-M   'P 1'
#
loop_
_entity.id
_entity.type
_entity.pdbx_description
1 polymer ?
#
loop_
_entity_poly.entity_id
_entity_poly.type
_entity_poly.pdbx_seq_one_letter_code
_entity_poly.pdbx_strand_id
1 'polypeptide(L)'
;MARRTKAASLPHILQWNVRSLRARHAELACLIEDGRLPFDVLALQETNVEPSSLRLPGYLGYAGVTRCTSPGCPSSPCLDPGHQQQGPRSAVYVRAGLPHVVMDLSDAVSGPLEACAVTVRMGATDTTVVSIYIPPGAAPGGSDVRGDLLARVPRPQQGDPSGPELPGPRSYLRPRGYHFGQGPGQFPCPGPPPPEHQGKPQAPGAHCLDHLPACGLDGLPAHRRCLPSTRQTPAPPELDRVSPAKTEALLYHPRGRRAHITTLRLGADGLTWRNQVKYLGLLIDRRLTWLPAVRTLLPRLRRIGQAVQRLQARDKGCSPSWALRLYHAAATSLVTYALPLVTLPPARLRTLELGHRSVLRQCLGLPRISPIAATHAEAGSWPLSLLLLQTGLRHVNRLYHAPDGRALLSRLRRAPDSRMGLLYSTFHRLFGPPVNQAPFPPPPTRPPLPISVDIRSCSRRRTPVAALQQTAATLLQESLGGHLQVYTDGSVLPATGQAAAACVAPALGAALSCRLRFPANSTAAELAGLHLAADLLLLLPGQQPAVILTDSRAALQLLRQHQPRQHTVANLTARLMAIQDAGRPVSLQWLPSHVGITGNEAADQLAGAAHTNGSPVSSKVTQLDFARPALRQAVRALHPDPRVASGVRFMRVPDCLPRRERTLILRLRTGCSWTQARLHRHGRAPSPACSFCGADETLGHLLCACPNLEAARRDMTAGYRNLGLPSYSDQDLPHPERSQTEAFRLLLEFLQSTGLATRL
;
A
#
# COMPACT_ATOMS: atom_id res chain seq x y z
N MET A 1 7.13 3.92 -27.14
CA MET A 1 7.18 5.29 -27.70
C MET A 1 5.80 5.69 -28.20
N ALA A 2 5.17 6.70 -27.61
CA ALA A 2 4.10 7.53 -28.19
C ALA A 2 3.92 8.77 -27.28
N ARG A 3 3.67 9.91 -27.92
CA ARG A 3 3.93 11.29 -27.49
C ARG A 3 3.23 11.72 -26.19
N ARG A 4 4.03 12.16 -25.20
CA ARG A 4 3.57 13.05 -24.11
C ARG A 4 3.35 14.45 -24.68
N THR A 5 2.15 14.97 -24.53
CA THR A 5 1.81 16.38 -24.78
C THR A 5 2.68 17.29 -23.90
N LYS A 6 3.35 18.25 -24.56
CA LYS A 6 4.20 19.31 -23.97
C LYS A 6 3.37 20.20 -23.02
N ALA A 7 3.40 19.90 -21.73
CA ALA A 7 3.37 20.93 -20.71
C ALA A 7 4.83 21.21 -20.34
N ALA A 8 5.22 22.48 -20.19
CA ALA A 8 6.56 22.86 -19.73
C ALA A 8 6.78 22.24 -18.33
N SER A 9 7.44 21.08 -18.31
CA SER A 9 7.71 20.35 -17.08
C SER A 9 8.92 21.00 -16.41
N LEU A 10 8.73 21.53 -15.20
CA LEU A 10 9.82 21.88 -14.30
C LEU A 10 10.57 20.60 -13.86
N PRO A 11 11.88 20.66 -13.58
CA PRO A 11 12.63 19.49 -13.13
C PRO A 11 12.09 18.98 -11.80
N HIS A 12 11.97 17.67 -11.65
CA HIS A 12 11.66 17.06 -10.37
C HIS A 12 12.90 17.08 -9.47
N ILE A 13 12.90 17.94 -8.45
CA ILE A 13 14.04 18.13 -7.55
C ILE A 13 13.80 17.38 -6.23
N LEU A 14 14.77 16.57 -5.80
CA LEU A 14 14.82 16.00 -4.45
C LEU A 14 15.84 16.75 -3.60
N GLN A 15 15.39 17.34 -2.49
CA GLN A 15 16.30 17.86 -1.47
C GLN A 15 16.58 16.80 -0.41
N TRP A 16 17.85 16.63 -0.04
CA TRP A 16 18.30 15.69 0.98
C TRP A 16 19.18 16.40 2.02
N ASN A 17 18.72 16.41 3.28
CA ASN A 17 19.40 17.07 4.40
C ASN A 17 19.39 16.17 5.65
N VAL A 18 20.02 14.99 5.55
CA VAL A 18 20.06 14.03 6.66
C VAL A 18 21.46 13.45 6.79
N ARG A 19 22.04 13.61 7.99
CA ARG A 19 23.27 12.93 8.41
C ARG A 19 23.08 11.41 8.27
N SER A 20 23.91 10.73 7.46
CA SER A 20 23.97 9.27 7.18
C SER A 20 23.81 8.85 5.71
N LEU A 21 23.89 9.74 4.72
CA LEU A 21 23.84 9.33 3.30
C LEU A 21 24.92 8.31 2.98
N ARG A 22 26.13 8.47 3.53
CA ARG A 22 27.22 7.49 3.37
C ARG A 22 26.84 6.09 3.89
N ALA A 23 26.16 6.00 5.03
CA ALA A 23 25.74 4.72 5.60
C ALA A 23 24.60 4.05 4.79
N ARG A 24 23.92 4.81 3.92
CA ARG A 24 22.81 4.35 3.08
C ARG A 24 23.10 4.46 1.59
N HIS A 25 24.36 4.72 1.22
CA HIS A 25 24.75 4.99 -0.16
C HIS A 25 24.45 3.80 -1.07
N ALA A 26 24.75 2.59 -0.62
CA ALA A 26 24.44 1.35 -1.36
C ALA A 26 22.93 1.14 -1.54
N GLU A 27 22.12 1.43 -0.53
CA GLU A 27 20.65 1.36 -0.60
C GLU A 27 20.11 2.39 -1.60
N LEU A 28 20.64 3.62 -1.56
CA LEU A 28 20.25 4.69 -2.48
C LEU A 28 20.63 4.37 -3.93
N ALA A 29 21.84 3.87 -4.16
CA ALA A 29 22.31 3.47 -5.49
C ALA A 29 21.40 2.39 -6.10
N CYS A 30 21.06 1.36 -5.31
CA CYS A 30 20.13 0.30 -5.71
C CYS A 30 18.72 0.84 -6.06
N LEU A 31 18.18 1.77 -5.26
CA LEU A 31 16.88 2.41 -5.55
C LEU A 31 16.89 3.27 -6.81
N ILE A 32 18.02 3.87 -7.15
CA ILE A 32 18.20 4.64 -8.38
C ILE A 32 18.30 3.70 -9.60
N GLU A 33 19.10 2.63 -9.51
CA GLU A 33 19.26 1.61 -10.56
C GLU A 33 17.93 0.90 -10.87
N ASP A 34 17.13 0.59 -9.86
CA ASP A 34 15.79 -0.01 -10.00
C ASP A 34 14.74 0.97 -10.58
N GLY A 35 15.11 2.22 -10.89
CA GLY A 35 14.21 3.24 -11.42
C GLY A 35 13.14 3.73 -10.43
N ARG A 36 13.31 3.45 -9.13
CA ARG A 36 12.34 3.76 -8.07
C ARG A 36 12.42 5.21 -7.58
N LEU A 37 13.47 5.95 -7.96
CA LEU A 37 13.68 7.35 -7.65
C LEU A 37 13.75 8.20 -8.94
N PRO A 38 12.62 8.68 -9.47
CA PRO A 38 12.55 9.35 -10.77
C PRO A 38 12.84 10.86 -10.68
N PHE A 39 13.83 11.31 -9.90
CA PHE A 39 14.17 12.74 -9.77
C PHE A 39 15.17 13.22 -10.83
N ASP A 40 14.95 14.40 -11.39
CA ASP A 40 15.82 14.96 -12.42
C ASP A 40 17.08 15.60 -11.82
N VAL A 41 16.94 16.19 -10.63
CA VAL A 41 18.03 16.81 -9.86
C VAL A 41 17.95 16.42 -8.38
N LEU A 42 19.09 16.13 -7.76
CA LEU A 42 19.22 15.90 -6.31
C LEU A 42 20.08 17.01 -5.69
N ALA A 43 19.54 17.73 -4.71
CA ALA A 43 20.27 18.74 -3.94
C ALA A 43 20.62 18.17 -2.55
N LEU A 44 21.91 17.97 -2.29
CA LEU A 44 22.44 17.29 -1.10
C LEU A 44 23.15 18.26 -0.16
N GLN A 45 22.90 18.09 1.14
CA GLN A 45 23.50 18.85 2.24
C GLN A 45 24.04 17.87 3.30
N GLU A 46 25.35 17.57 3.29
CA GLU A 46 25.98 16.64 4.23
C GLU A 46 27.50 16.85 4.36
N THR A 47 28.09 16.52 5.51
CA THR A 47 29.54 16.59 5.71
C THR A 47 30.33 15.77 4.69
N ASN A 48 31.23 16.42 3.96
CA ASN A 48 32.15 15.80 3.02
C ASN A 48 31.42 15.07 1.87
N VAL A 49 30.48 15.77 1.23
CA VAL A 49 29.70 15.32 0.06
C VAL A 49 30.51 15.49 -1.24
N GLU A 50 31.64 14.81 -1.31
CA GLU A 50 32.53 14.85 -2.47
C GLU A 50 32.02 13.91 -3.59
N PRO A 51 31.66 14.42 -4.79
CA PRO A 51 31.08 13.60 -5.87
C PRO A 51 32.02 12.49 -6.38
N SER A 52 33.33 12.66 -6.23
CA SER A 52 34.31 11.63 -6.56
C SER A 52 34.19 10.41 -5.65
N SER A 53 33.82 10.61 -4.38
CA SER A 53 33.67 9.57 -3.34
C SER A 53 32.24 9.02 -3.23
N LEU A 54 31.22 9.81 -3.56
CA LEU A 54 29.81 9.47 -3.42
C LEU A 54 29.10 9.40 -4.80
N ARG A 55 29.51 8.43 -5.62
CA ARG A 55 28.95 8.27 -6.97
C ARG A 55 27.52 7.73 -6.92
N LEU A 56 26.60 8.38 -7.63
CA LEU A 56 25.22 7.89 -7.79
C LEU A 56 25.03 7.39 -9.24
N PRO A 57 24.60 6.13 -9.45
CA PRO A 57 24.41 5.57 -10.78
C PRO A 57 23.48 6.43 -11.63
N GLY A 58 23.90 6.79 -12.86
CA GLY A 58 23.07 7.60 -13.76
C GLY A 58 22.95 9.08 -13.40
N TYR A 59 23.77 9.60 -12.48
CA TYR A 59 23.84 11.02 -12.14
C TYR A 59 25.25 11.58 -12.27
N LEU A 60 25.34 12.86 -12.64
CA LEU A 60 26.54 13.69 -12.65
C LEU A 60 26.51 14.59 -11.41
N GLY A 61 27.50 14.45 -10.53
CA GLY A 61 27.56 15.18 -9.26
C GLY A 61 28.52 16.36 -9.29
N TYR A 62 28.08 17.47 -8.73
CA TYR A 62 28.81 18.75 -8.60
C TYR A 62 28.78 19.16 -7.13
N ALA A 63 29.88 19.66 -6.59
CA ALA A 63 29.96 20.12 -5.21
C ALA A 63 30.42 21.57 -5.12
N GLY A 64 30.10 22.21 -3.99
CA GLY A 64 30.57 23.55 -3.67
C GLY A 64 32.07 23.58 -3.38
N VAL A 65 32.63 24.78 -3.33
CA VAL A 65 34.07 24.99 -3.09
C VAL A 65 34.47 24.52 -1.69
N THR A 66 35.59 23.77 -1.59
CA THR A 66 36.18 23.38 -0.31
C THR A 66 36.80 24.58 0.39
N ARG A 67 36.55 24.70 1.69
CA ARG A 67 37.10 25.79 2.50
C ARG A 67 38.28 25.33 3.34
N CYS A 68 39.31 26.17 3.36
CA CYS A 68 40.44 26.06 4.27
C CYS A 68 39.98 26.39 5.70
N THR A 69 40.40 25.58 6.68
CA THR A 69 40.11 25.85 8.10
C THR A 69 41.29 26.42 8.87
N SER A 70 42.40 26.73 8.21
CA SER A 70 43.54 27.39 8.83
C SER A 70 43.18 28.83 9.22
N PRO A 71 43.44 29.26 10.47
CA PRO A 71 43.16 30.63 10.91
C PRO A 71 43.86 31.66 10.02
N GLY A 72 43.13 32.62 9.49
CA GLY A 72 43.69 33.74 8.71
C GLY A 72 43.93 33.50 7.22
N CYS A 73 43.57 32.33 6.66
CA CYS A 73 43.73 32.06 5.23
C CYS A 73 42.58 32.69 4.39
N PRO A 74 42.86 33.61 3.46
CA PRO A 74 41.82 34.31 2.69
C PRO A 74 41.38 33.56 1.41
N SER A 75 42.07 32.49 1.00
CA SER A 75 41.87 31.81 -0.28
C SER A 75 40.91 30.61 -0.19
N SER A 76 39.92 30.58 -1.11
CA SER A 76 38.95 29.49 -1.27
C SER A 76 38.79 29.18 -2.77
N PRO A 77 39.36 28.09 -3.30
CA PRO A 77 40.12 27.04 -2.59
C PRO A 77 41.54 27.48 -2.20
N CYS A 78 42.07 26.93 -1.11
CA CYS A 78 43.44 27.18 -0.66
C CYS A 78 44.43 26.27 -1.40
N LEU A 79 45.51 26.84 -1.92
CA LEU A 79 46.55 26.12 -2.67
C LEU A 79 47.73 25.67 -1.78
N ASP A 80 47.70 25.96 -0.48
CA ASP A 80 48.75 25.58 0.46
C ASP A 80 48.58 24.10 0.91
N PRO A 81 49.51 23.19 0.58
CA PRO A 81 49.42 21.78 0.94
C PRO A 81 49.56 21.51 2.45
N GLY A 82 50.02 22.47 3.25
CA GLY A 82 50.10 22.36 4.71
C GLY A 82 48.80 22.69 5.44
N HIS A 83 47.80 23.23 4.74
CA HIS A 83 46.54 23.67 5.34
C HIS A 83 45.46 22.59 5.33
N GLN A 84 44.75 22.47 6.45
CA GLN A 84 43.67 21.50 6.59
C GLN A 84 42.44 21.98 5.81
N GLN A 85 42.01 21.20 4.81
CA GLN A 85 40.77 21.45 4.06
C GLN A 85 39.62 20.61 4.62
N GLN A 86 38.44 21.21 4.73
CA GLN A 86 37.21 20.47 4.96
C GLN A 86 36.53 20.16 3.62
N GLY A 87 36.16 18.89 3.44
CA GLY A 87 35.40 18.45 2.26
C GLY A 87 34.04 19.16 2.16
N PRO A 88 33.49 19.32 0.94
CA PRO A 88 32.34 20.17 0.68
C PRO A 88 31.11 19.65 1.41
N ARG A 89 30.20 20.56 1.79
CA ARG A 89 28.95 20.20 2.50
C ARG A 89 27.68 20.40 1.70
N SER A 90 27.82 20.93 0.48
CA SER A 90 26.73 21.12 -0.46
C SER A 90 27.10 20.51 -1.81
N ALA A 91 26.17 19.75 -2.40
CA ALA A 91 26.30 19.18 -3.73
C ALA A 91 24.98 19.15 -4.50
N VAL A 92 25.05 19.15 -5.82
CA VAL A 92 23.94 18.97 -6.75
C VAL A 92 24.26 17.83 -7.70
N TYR A 93 23.35 16.87 -7.85
CA TYR A 93 23.45 15.76 -8.79
C TYR A 93 22.39 15.90 -9.87
N VAL A 94 22.78 15.89 -11.14
CA VAL A 94 21.86 15.99 -12.28
C VAL A 94 21.82 14.66 -13.00
N ARG A 95 20.63 14.18 -13.38
CA ARG A 95 20.51 12.92 -14.13
C ARG A 95 21.29 13.02 -15.44
N ALA A 96 22.09 12.00 -15.72
CA ALA A 96 22.86 11.90 -16.95
C ALA A 96 21.92 11.99 -18.17
N GLY A 97 22.28 12.83 -19.14
CA GLY A 97 21.48 13.10 -20.34
C GLY A 97 20.53 14.29 -20.25
N LEU A 98 20.37 14.94 -19.08
CA LEU A 98 19.69 16.23 -19.00
C LEU A 98 20.66 17.36 -19.38
N PRO A 99 20.32 18.26 -20.33
CA PRO A 99 21.15 19.41 -20.64
C PRO A 99 21.23 20.36 -19.43
N HIS A 100 22.44 20.68 -18.98
CA HIS A 100 22.65 21.57 -17.84
C HIS A 100 24.01 22.26 -17.88
N VAL A 101 24.10 23.38 -17.16
CA VAL A 101 25.32 24.19 -16.99
C VAL A 101 25.56 24.40 -15.51
N VAL A 102 26.77 24.06 -15.04
CA VAL A 102 27.22 24.33 -13.67
C VAL A 102 27.50 25.82 -13.54
N MET A 103 27.04 26.42 -12.44
CA MET A 103 27.27 27.83 -12.18
C MET A 103 28.46 28.00 -11.26
N ASP A 104 29.37 28.89 -11.64
CA ASP A 104 30.41 29.37 -10.73
C ASP A 104 29.77 30.32 -9.72
N LEU A 105 29.91 29.99 -8.43
CA LEU A 105 29.40 30.77 -7.31
C LEU A 105 30.53 31.37 -6.46
N SER A 106 31.77 31.32 -6.93
CA SER A 106 32.95 31.76 -6.18
C SER A 106 32.83 33.21 -5.70
N ASP A 107 32.26 34.10 -6.52
CA ASP A 107 32.04 35.52 -6.19
C ASP A 107 30.71 35.78 -5.44
N ALA A 108 29.77 34.83 -5.49
CA ALA A 108 28.42 34.95 -4.94
C ALA A 108 28.32 34.47 -3.49
N VAL A 109 29.29 33.66 -3.03
CA VAL A 109 29.29 33.02 -1.71
C VAL A 109 30.32 33.69 -0.80
N SER A 110 29.87 34.51 0.15
CA SER A 110 30.70 35.13 1.19
C SER A 110 30.38 34.59 2.60
N GLY A 111 31.28 34.81 3.56
CA GLY A 111 31.07 34.37 4.96
C GLY A 111 31.14 32.84 5.11
N PRO A 112 30.51 32.19 6.09
CA PRO A 112 30.60 30.73 6.35
C PRO A 112 29.68 29.85 5.47
N LEU A 113 29.02 30.41 4.46
CA LEU A 113 28.04 29.70 3.61
C LEU A 113 28.73 28.82 2.56
N GLU A 114 28.20 27.63 2.30
CA GLU A 114 28.67 26.74 1.23
C GLU A 114 27.51 26.51 0.24
N ALA A 115 27.74 26.70 -1.07
CA ALA A 115 26.70 26.49 -2.07
C ALA A 115 27.20 25.84 -3.35
N CYS A 116 26.30 25.16 -4.05
CA CYS A 116 26.52 24.59 -5.37
C CYS A 116 25.26 24.86 -6.21
N ALA A 117 25.42 25.31 -7.46
CA ALA A 117 24.30 25.60 -8.34
C ALA A 117 24.48 25.02 -9.74
N VAL A 118 23.36 24.56 -10.30
CA VAL A 118 23.29 24.05 -11.66
C VAL A 118 22.01 24.57 -12.32
N THR A 119 22.12 25.08 -13.54
CA THR A 119 20.97 25.44 -14.37
C THR A 119 20.66 24.28 -15.32
N VAL A 120 19.46 23.72 -15.18
CA VAL A 120 18.98 22.59 -16.00
C VAL A 120 17.95 23.09 -17.01
N ARG A 121 18.09 22.67 -18.26
CA ARG A 121 17.18 23.02 -19.35
C ARG A 121 16.22 21.87 -19.61
N MET A 122 14.92 22.12 -19.43
CA MET A 122 13.86 21.17 -19.79
C MET A 122 12.84 21.84 -20.72
N GLY A 123 12.81 21.39 -21.98
CA GLY A 123 11.98 22.03 -23.00
C GLY A 123 12.43 23.47 -23.26
N ALA A 124 11.52 24.44 -23.09
CA ALA A 124 11.79 25.88 -23.25
C ALA A 124 12.06 26.60 -21.90
N THR A 125 12.21 25.85 -20.81
CA THR A 125 12.41 26.42 -19.47
C THR A 125 13.77 26.06 -18.90
N ASP A 126 14.55 27.08 -18.55
CA ASP A 126 15.78 26.94 -17.77
C ASP A 126 15.46 27.12 -16.29
N THR A 127 15.83 26.13 -15.47
CA THR A 127 15.61 26.15 -14.01
C THR A 127 16.95 26.03 -13.29
N THR A 128 17.30 27.07 -12.53
CA THR A 128 18.47 27.06 -11.66
C THR A 128 18.15 26.42 -10.32
N VAL A 129 18.90 25.38 -9.97
CA VAL A 129 18.82 24.67 -8.69
C VAL A 129 20.05 25.01 -7.87
N VAL A 130 19.85 25.55 -6.68
CA VAL A 130 20.93 25.91 -5.74
C VAL A 130 20.79 25.09 -4.47
N SER A 131 21.83 24.31 -4.13
CA SER A 131 21.96 23.65 -2.83
C SER A 131 22.84 24.52 -1.93
N ILE A 132 22.33 24.88 -0.74
CA ILE A 132 22.99 25.79 0.20
C ILE A 132 23.16 25.10 1.55
N TYR A 133 24.34 25.16 2.14
CA TYR A 133 24.65 24.71 3.49
C TYR A 133 25.15 25.88 4.34
N ILE A 134 24.57 26.02 5.54
CA ILE A 134 24.96 27.03 6.53
C ILE A 134 25.42 26.28 7.79
N PRO A 135 26.68 26.43 8.24
CA PRO A 135 27.18 25.78 9.44
C PRO A 135 26.40 26.17 10.70
N PRO A 136 26.19 25.26 11.66
CA PRO A 136 25.60 25.58 12.95
C PRO A 136 26.42 26.65 13.69
N GLY A 137 25.79 27.70 14.20
CA GLY A 137 26.46 28.79 14.92
C GLY A 137 26.90 29.97 14.03
N ALA A 138 26.88 29.80 12.70
CA ALA A 138 26.99 30.91 11.77
C ALA A 138 25.62 31.61 11.63
N ALA A 139 25.32 32.55 12.54
CA ALA A 139 24.19 33.45 12.33
C ALA A 139 24.54 34.40 11.18
N PRO A 140 23.80 34.42 10.05
CA PRO A 140 23.92 35.52 9.11
C PRO A 140 23.44 36.77 9.85
N GLY A 141 24.35 37.70 10.14
CA GLY A 141 24.01 38.94 10.83
C GLY A 141 23.00 39.72 9.99
N GLY A 142 21.74 39.77 10.44
CA GLY A 142 20.67 40.67 9.97
C GLY A 142 20.32 40.71 8.48
N SER A 143 21.04 40.02 7.60
CA SER A 143 20.94 40.09 6.14
C SER A 143 20.04 38.98 5.59
N ASP A 144 19.19 39.33 4.63
CA ASP A 144 18.37 38.38 3.89
C ASP A 144 19.26 37.54 2.97
N VAL A 145 19.89 36.50 3.52
CA VAL A 145 20.76 35.55 2.79
C VAL A 145 20.09 35.02 1.53
N ARG A 146 18.76 34.87 1.55
CA ARG A 146 18.00 34.42 0.37
C ARG A 146 17.94 35.53 -0.67
N GLY A 147 17.67 36.77 -0.27
CA GLY A 147 17.66 37.96 -1.14
C GLY A 147 19.03 38.24 -1.77
N ASP A 148 20.10 38.23 -0.98
CA ASP A 148 21.48 38.48 -1.45
C ASP A 148 21.95 37.41 -2.43
N LEU A 149 21.64 36.15 -2.16
CA LEU A 149 22.04 35.04 -3.01
C LEU A 149 21.20 35.00 -4.30
N LEU A 150 19.89 35.32 -4.24
CA LEU A 150 19.06 35.49 -5.44
C LEU A 150 19.47 36.71 -6.29
N ALA A 151 20.05 37.75 -5.69
CA ALA A 151 20.57 38.91 -6.40
C ALA A 151 21.93 38.64 -7.08
N ARG A 152 22.74 37.74 -6.50
CA ARG A 152 24.10 37.40 -6.97
C ARG A 152 24.18 36.17 -7.88
N VAL A 153 23.18 35.29 -7.85
CA VAL A 153 23.10 34.16 -8.79
C VAL A 153 22.78 34.69 -10.19
N PRO A 154 23.65 34.46 -11.19
CA PRO A 154 23.40 34.88 -12.57
C PRO A 154 22.02 34.40 -13.04
N ARG A 155 21.18 35.32 -13.54
CA ARG A 155 19.91 34.92 -14.15
C ARG A 155 20.21 34.10 -15.41
N PRO A 156 19.44 33.04 -15.71
CA PRO A 156 19.62 32.29 -16.94
C PRO A 156 19.53 33.27 -18.12
N GLN A 157 20.62 33.37 -18.89
CA GLN A 157 20.62 34.18 -20.12
C GLN A 157 19.50 33.64 -21.01
N GLN A 158 18.59 34.50 -21.46
CA GLN A 158 17.69 34.17 -22.57
C GLN A 158 18.56 34.07 -23.83
N GLY A 159 19.13 32.88 -24.05
CA GLY A 159 20.00 32.59 -25.17
C GLY A 159 19.19 32.27 -26.43
N ASP A 160 19.48 33.05 -27.47
CA ASP A 160 19.16 32.84 -28.88
C ASP A 160 19.32 31.36 -29.33
N PRO A 161 18.49 30.82 -30.25
CA PRO A 161 18.39 29.38 -30.51
C PRO A 161 19.51 28.79 -31.39
N SER A 162 20.70 29.42 -31.42
CA SER A 162 21.89 28.89 -32.10
C SER A 162 22.95 28.54 -31.05
N GLY A 163 23.16 27.23 -30.84
CA GLY A 163 24.02 26.72 -29.77
C GLY A 163 25.53 26.79 -30.07
N PRO A 164 26.36 26.60 -29.03
CA PRO A 164 27.68 25.99 -29.21
C PRO A 164 27.80 24.66 -28.45
N GLU A 165 28.66 23.80 -28.97
CA GLU A 165 28.96 22.44 -28.49
C GLU A 165 29.52 22.42 -27.06
N LEU A 166 29.17 21.36 -26.30
CA LEU A 166 29.65 21.11 -24.93
C LEU A 166 31.05 20.45 -24.97
N PRO A 167 32.04 20.94 -24.18
CA PRO A 167 33.32 20.26 -24.03
C PRO A 167 33.22 19.10 -23.01
N GLY A 168 33.91 17.98 -23.30
CA GLY A 168 33.88 16.74 -22.53
C GLY A 168 34.61 16.77 -21.17
N PRO A 169 34.43 15.73 -20.32
CA PRO A 169 34.87 15.73 -18.93
C PRO A 169 36.37 15.49 -18.79
N ARG A 170 37.08 16.40 -18.11
CA ARG A 170 38.46 16.21 -17.67
C ARG A 170 38.51 15.41 -16.35
N SER A 171 39.40 14.43 -16.33
CA SER A 171 39.70 13.52 -15.22
C SER A 171 40.44 14.22 -14.07
N TYR A 172 40.07 13.93 -12.82
CA TYR A 172 40.94 14.19 -11.66
C TYR A 172 41.11 12.95 -10.77
N LEU A 173 42.34 12.87 -10.24
CA LEU A 173 43.11 11.71 -9.78
C LEU A 173 42.67 11.08 -8.44
N ARG A 174 43.01 9.80 -8.24
CA ARG A 174 43.07 9.09 -6.93
C ARG A 174 44.36 9.48 -6.17
N PRO A 175 44.38 9.49 -4.82
CA PRO A 175 45.17 8.48 -4.06
C PRO A 175 44.53 8.06 -2.69
N ARG A 176 44.54 6.78 -2.30
CA ARG A 176 45.47 6.02 -1.40
C ARG A 176 45.44 6.37 0.11
N GLY A 177 44.97 5.40 0.93
CA GLY A 177 45.72 4.73 2.01
C GLY A 177 45.89 5.36 3.42
N TYR A 178 45.69 4.50 4.44
CA TYR A 178 46.26 4.45 5.81
C TYR A 178 45.51 5.03 7.06
N HIS A 179 44.92 4.08 7.83
CA HIS A 179 45.22 3.62 9.22
C HIS A 179 45.51 4.52 10.45
N PHE A 180 44.78 4.16 11.53
CA PHE A 180 45.09 4.05 12.99
C PHE A 180 45.10 5.26 13.97
N GLY A 181 44.50 5.02 15.16
CA GLY A 181 44.82 5.68 16.45
C GLY A 181 43.61 6.28 17.22
N GLN A 182 42.96 5.54 18.14
CA GLN A 182 42.93 5.73 19.63
C GLN A 182 42.64 7.18 20.10
N GLY A 183 41.53 7.55 20.75
CA GLY A 183 41.03 7.20 22.11
C GLY A 183 41.52 8.22 23.17
N PRO A 184 40.93 8.37 24.37
CA PRO A 184 39.52 8.52 24.78
C PRO A 184 39.29 9.79 25.68
N GLY A 185 38.04 10.07 26.09
CA GLY A 185 37.76 11.13 27.08
C GLY A 185 36.36 11.01 27.69
N GLN A 186 36.29 11.05 29.03
CA GLN A 186 35.22 10.54 29.89
C GLN A 186 34.55 11.66 30.75
N PHE A 187 33.27 11.42 31.11
CA PHE A 187 32.50 11.86 32.31
C PHE A 187 32.08 13.35 32.47
N PRO A 188 31.09 13.71 33.34
CA PRO A 188 30.05 12.94 34.07
C PRO A 188 28.61 13.54 34.08
N CYS A 189 27.65 12.77 34.61
CA CYS A 189 26.31 13.20 35.07
C CYS A 189 26.34 13.85 36.46
N PRO A 190 25.25 14.55 36.86
CA PRO A 190 24.84 14.58 38.27
C PRO A 190 23.40 14.06 38.49
N GLY A 191 23.21 13.50 39.70
CA GLY A 191 21.98 12.91 40.23
C GLY A 191 21.11 13.87 41.09
N PRO A 192 20.18 13.31 41.90
CA PRO A 192 18.89 13.90 42.39
C PRO A 192 19.05 14.62 43.77
N PRO A 193 18.04 15.01 44.62
CA PRO A 193 16.58 14.67 44.76
C PRO A 193 15.67 15.86 45.29
N PRO A 194 14.70 15.78 46.26
CA PRO A 194 13.32 15.18 46.35
C PRO A 194 12.18 16.23 46.73
N PRO A 195 11.09 15.96 47.53
CA PRO A 195 9.76 15.39 47.16
C PRO A 195 8.49 16.19 47.64
N GLU A 196 7.29 15.55 47.49
CA GLU A 196 5.94 15.82 48.10
C GLU A 196 5.06 16.94 47.47
N HIS A 197 3.71 16.88 47.34
CA HIS A 197 2.65 16.29 48.17
C HIS A 197 1.42 15.78 47.36
N GLN A 198 0.57 15.05 48.09
CA GLN A 198 -0.65 14.33 47.70
C GLN A 198 -1.89 15.23 47.54
N GLY A 199 -2.89 14.74 46.78
CA GLY A 199 -4.26 15.28 46.80
C GLY A 199 -5.17 14.69 45.72
N LYS A 200 -5.98 13.67 46.08
CA LYS A 200 -7.15 13.21 45.32
C LYS A 200 -8.37 14.10 45.64
N PRO A 201 -9.39 14.15 44.77
CA PRO A 201 -10.59 13.37 45.09
C PRO A 201 -11.25 12.65 43.90
N GLN A 202 -12.04 11.66 44.25
CA GLN A 202 -12.91 10.83 43.41
C GLN A 202 -14.19 11.56 42.98
N ALA A 203 -14.79 11.14 41.86
CA ALA A 203 -16.22 11.29 41.60
C ALA A 203 -16.77 10.04 40.85
N PRO A 204 -18.06 9.70 41.01
CA PRO A 204 -18.60 8.36 40.75
C PRO A 204 -19.40 8.23 39.45
N GLY A 205 -19.72 6.97 39.11
CA GLY A 205 -21.08 6.58 38.68
C GLY A 205 -21.46 6.74 37.21
N ALA A 206 -21.52 5.61 36.50
CA ALA A 206 -22.18 5.47 35.20
C ALA A 206 -23.64 5.04 35.39
N HIS A 207 -24.55 5.48 34.53
CA HIS A 207 -25.75 4.72 34.15
C HIS A 207 -26.13 5.01 32.69
N CYS A 208 -26.44 3.93 31.97
CA CYS A 208 -27.04 3.88 30.64
C CYS A 208 -28.55 4.15 30.73
N LEU A 209 -29.19 4.51 29.61
CA LEU A 209 -30.43 3.85 29.12
C LEU A 209 -30.82 4.33 27.72
N ASP A 210 -31.36 3.37 26.97
CA ASP A 210 -31.89 3.40 25.61
C ASP A 210 -33.24 4.14 25.47
N HIS A 211 -33.59 4.55 24.24
CA HIS A 211 -34.87 4.26 23.52
C HIS A 211 -35.25 5.31 22.44
N LEU A 212 -35.28 4.87 21.16
CA LEU A 212 -36.35 4.98 20.11
C LEU A 212 -36.91 6.36 19.65
N PRO A 213 -37.75 6.47 18.57
CA PRO A 213 -37.84 5.79 17.26
C PRO A 213 -38.11 6.73 16.03
N ALA A 214 -38.40 6.11 14.87
CA ALA A 214 -38.68 6.65 13.53
C ALA A 214 -40.11 7.18 13.28
N CYS A 215 -40.33 7.98 12.21
CA CYS A 215 -41.63 8.20 11.54
C CYS A 215 -41.47 8.55 10.03
N GLY A 216 -42.33 7.96 9.17
CA GLY A 216 -42.66 8.38 7.78
C GLY A 216 -43.61 9.61 7.76
N LEU A 217 -44.12 10.17 6.66
CA LEU A 217 -44.87 9.70 5.45
C LEU A 217 -45.06 10.95 4.52
N ASP A 218 -44.98 10.86 3.19
CA ASP A 218 -46.06 10.93 2.17
C ASP A 218 -46.33 12.30 1.48
N GLY A 219 -46.61 12.27 0.16
CA GLY A 219 -47.48 13.23 -0.55
C GLY A 219 -46.88 14.22 -1.58
N LEU A 220 -47.09 13.95 -2.89
CA LEU A 220 -46.99 14.86 -4.07
C LEU A 220 -48.36 15.59 -4.31
N PRO A 221 -48.56 16.66 -5.15
CA PRO A 221 -48.09 16.77 -6.56
C PRO A 221 -47.90 18.17 -7.25
N ALA A 222 -47.24 18.10 -8.42
CA ALA A 222 -47.43 18.80 -9.73
C ALA A 222 -47.29 20.34 -10.01
N HIS A 223 -46.58 20.60 -11.12
CA HIS A 223 -46.71 21.67 -12.15
C HIS A 223 -46.19 23.12 -11.91
N ARG A 224 -45.04 23.47 -12.50
CA ARG A 224 -44.87 24.26 -13.76
C ARG A 224 -43.43 24.82 -13.86
N ARG A 225 -42.83 24.65 -15.04
CA ARG A 225 -41.57 25.31 -15.44
C ARG A 225 -41.84 26.79 -15.70
N CYS A 226 -41.14 27.66 -14.97
CA CYS A 226 -40.71 28.98 -15.43
C CYS A 226 -39.32 29.25 -14.85
N LEU A 227 -38.28 29.19 -15.68
CA LEU A 227 -37.03 29.92 -15.43
C LEU A 227 -37.29 31.35 -15.94
N PRO A 228 -36.91 32.39 -15.18
CA PRO A 228 -35.63 32.99 -15.50
C PRO A 228 -34.84 33.54 -14.31
N SER A 229 -33.51 33.51 -14.48
CA SER A 229 -32.60 34.59 -14.11
C SER A 229 -32.83 35.29 -12.76
N THR A 230 -32.37 34.66 -11.68
CA THR A 230 -31.52 35.29 -10.67
C THR A 230 -30.82 34.15 -9.94
N ARG A 231 -29.49 34.18 -9.86
CA ARG A 231 -28.78 33.33 -8.87
C ARG A 231 -29.12 33.89 -7.50
N GLN A 232 -30.29 33.55 -6.96
CA GLN A 232 -30.50 33.57 -5.53
C GLN A 232 -29.54 32.53 -4.97
N THR A 233 -28.51 33.00 -4.27
CA THR A 233 -27.80 32.22 -3.26
C THR A 233 -28.85 31.46 -2.44
N PRO A 234 -28.73 30.13 -2.26
CA PRO A 234 -29.64 29.42 -1.36
C PRO A 234 -29.57 30.12 0.00
N ALA A 235 -30.74 30.41 0.58
CA ALA A 235 -30.84 30.95 1.92
C ALA A 235 -29.95 30.13 2.87
N PRO A 236 -29.22 30.78 3.80
CA PRO A 236 -28.41 30.07 4.77
C PRO A 236 -29.30 29.05 5.48
N PRO A 237 -28.83 27.82 5.71
CA PRO A 237 -29.62 26.84 6.46
C PRO A 237 -30.04 27.45 7.79
N GLU A 238 -31.31 27.30 8.16
CA GLU A 238 -31.86 27.74 9.45
C GLU A 238 -30.93 27.28 10.59
N LEU A 239 -30.14 28.22 11.14
CA LEU A 239 -29.19 27.98 12.22
C LEU A 239 -29.90 27.66 13.56
N ASP A 240 -31.22 27.84 13.62
CA ASP A 240 -32.07 27.67 14.81
C ASP A 240 -32.20 26.21 15.28
N ARG A 241 -31.74 25.22 14.51
CA ARG A 241 -31.76 23.80 14.90
C ARG A 241 -30.49 23.30 15.59
N VAL A 242 -29.48 24.15 15.80
CA VAL A 242 -28.18 23.74 16.35
C VAL A 242 -28.01 24.30 17.76
N SER A 243 -27.85 23.44 18.76
CA SER A 243 -27.67 23.84 20.17
C SER A 243 -26.28 24.47 20.39
N PRO A 244 -26.18 25.74 20.84
CA PRO A 244 -24.90 26.39 21.13
C PRO A 244 -24.11 25.69 22.23
N ALA A 245 -24.79 25.18 23.25
CA ALA A 245 -24.19 24.42 24.36
C ALA A 245 -23.52 23.10 23.92
N LYS A 246 -23.93 22.53 22.78
CA LYS A 246 -23.35 21.29 22.20
C LYS A 246 -22.38 21.57 21.06
N THR A 247 -22.09 22.84 20.77
CA THR A 247 -21.29 23.28 19.63
C THR A 247 -19.95 23.85 20.10
N GLU A 248 -18.85 23.33 19.55
CA GLU A 248 -17.49 23.80 19.83
C GLU A 248 -16.86 24.39 18.56
N ALA A 249 -16.11 25.47 18.71
CA ALA A 249 -15.38 26.09 17.61
C ALA A 249 -13.89 25.68 17.66
N LEU A 250 -13.34 25.22 16.52
CA LEU A 250 -11.91 24.97 16.36
C LEU A 250 -11.37 25.85 15.24
N LEU A 251 -10.40 26.71 15.56
CA LEU A 251 -9.66 27.46 14.55
C LEU A 251 -8.51 26.60 14.01
N TYR A 252 -8.60 26.17 12.76
CA TYR A 252 -7.50 25.50 12.08
C TYR A 252 -6.42 26.52 11.67
N HIS A 253 -5.20 26.37 12.18
CA HIS A 253 -4.09 27.26 11.85
C HIS A 253 -2.75 26.50 11.79
N PRO A 254 -2.33 26.01 10.60
CA PRO A 254 -1.16 25.16 10.45
C PRO A 254 0.17 25.92 10.65
N ARG A 255 0.20 27.24 10.38
CA ARG A 255 1.41 28.07 10.45
C ARG A 255 1.25 29.20 11.46
N GLY A 256 1.32 28.89 12.76
CA GLY A 256 1.75 29.78 13.87
C GLY A 256 1.16 31.19 14.11
N ARG A 257 0.72 31.95 13.10
CA ARG A 257 0.16 33.30 13.24
C ARG A 257 -1.25 33.21 13.84
N ARG A 258 -1.57 34.14 14.75
CA ARG A 258 -2.90 34.21 15.37
C ARG A 258 -3.79 35.00 14.44
N ALA A 259 -4.71 34.34 13.72
CA ALA A 259 -5.90 35.04 13.26
C ALA A 259 -6.75 35.33 14.50
N HIS A 260 -6.92 36.60 14.83
CA HIS A 260 -7.75 37.05 15.96
C HIS A 260 -9.22 37.04 15.55
N ILE A 261 -9.83 35.84 15.47
CA ILE A 261 -11.29 35.73 15.46
C ILE A 261 -11.71 35.70 16.93
N THR A 262 -12.16 36.83 17.46
CA THR A 262 -12.47 37.01 18.88
C THR A 262 -13.83 36.43 19.28
N THR A 263 -14.81 36.40 18.36
CA THR A 263 -16.17 35.99 18.69
C THR A 263 -16.83 35.26 17.52
N LEU A 264 -17.17 33.99 17.74
CA LEU A 264 -18.06 33.22 16.86
C LEU A 264 -19.37 33.06 17.61
N ARG A 265 -20.50 33.48 17.03
CA ARG A 265 -21.82 33.39 17.66
C ARG A 265 -22.73 32.46 16.87
N LEU A 266 -23.61 31.76 17.59
CA LEU A 266 -24.68 30.94 17.03
C LEU A 266 -25.99 31.45 17.63
N GLY A 267 -26.77 32.20 16.86
CA GLY A 267 -27.85 33.03 17.41
C GLY A 267 -27.30 34.11 18.34
N ALA A 268 -27.88 34.23 19.54
CA ALA A 268 -27.40 35.15 20.58
C ALA A 268 -26.16 34.63 21.34
N ASP A 269 -25.89 33.33 21.28
CA ASP A 269 -24.90 32.68 22.14
C ASP A 269 -23.48 32.69 21.54
N GLY A 270 -22.48 32.91 22.39
CA GLY A 270 -21.08 32.81 22.02
C GLY A 270 -20.57 31.37 22.04
N LEU A 271 -19.89 30.94 20.97
CA LEU A 271 -19.32 29.59 20.88
C LEU A 271 -17.96 29.51 21.58
N THR A 272 -17.74 28.39 22.28
CA THR A 272 -16.48 28.14 22.99
C THR A 272 -15.39 27.71 22.01
N TRP A 273 -14.26 28.44 22.00
CA TRP A 273 -13.07 28.04 21.25
C TRP A 273 -12.31 26.93 21.97
N ARG A 274 -12.00 25.85 21.24
CA ARG A 274 -11.17 24.74 21.72
C ARG A 274 -9.90 24.63 20.89
N ASN A 275 -8.84 24.10 21.50
CA ASN A 275 -7.61 23.75 20.79
C ASN A 275 -7.68 22.36 20.12
N GLN A 276 -8.67 21.56 20.49
CA GLN A 276 -8.98 20.26 19.91
C GLN A 276 -10.48 20.00 20.01
N VAL A 277 -11.07 19.32 19.03
CA VAL A 277 -12.49 18.91 19.05
C VAL A 277 -12.63 17.45 18.67
N LYS A 278 -13.70 16.81 19.11
CA LYS A 278 -14.03 15.42 18.78
C LYS A 278 -15.08 15.38 17.69
N TYR A 279 -14.75 14.80 16.54
CA TYR A 279 -15.70 14.60 15.44
C TYR A 279 -15.76 13.12 15.07
N LEU A 280 -16.96 12.52 15.14
CA LEU A 280 -17.19 11.09 14.90
C LEU A 280 -16.18 10.18 15.62
N GLY A 281 -15.82 10.52 16.86
CA GLY A 281 -14.86 9.73 17.65
C GLY A 281 -13.37 10.02 17.40
N LEU A 282 -13.03 10.85 16.40
CA LEU A 282 -11.67 11.29 16.11
C LEU A 282 -11.37 12.64 16.78
N LEU A 283 -10.24 12.73 17.49
CA LEU A 283 -9.77 13.99 18.06
C LEU A 283 -8.91 14.75 17.05
N ILE A 284 -9.35 15.97 16.73
CA ILE A 284 -8.73 16.86 15.75
C ILE A 284 -8.12 18.03 16.52
N ASP A 285 -6.81 18.26 16.41
CA ASP A 285 -6.15 19.44 16.98
C ASP A 285 -6.02 20.58 15.97
N ARG A 286 -5.96 21.82 16.45
CA ARG A 286 -5.88 23.03 15.63
C ARG A 286 -4.72 23.08 14.62
N ARG A 287 -3.68 22.27 14.81
CA ARG A 287 -2.51 22.16 13.92
C ARG A 287 -2.55 20.94 13.00
N LEU A 288 -3.62 20.12 13.07
CA LEU A 288 -3.76 18.82 12.37
C LEU A 288 -2.51 17.94 12.55
N THR A 289 -1.94 17.93 13.75
CA THR A 289 -0.81 17.03 14.07
C THR A 289 -1.27 15.60 14.28
N TRP A 290 -2.57 15.41 14.54
CA TRP A 290 -3.20 14.12 14.87
C TRP A 290 -2.63 13.47 16.13
N LEU A 291 -1.87 14.23 16.92
CA LEU A 291 -1.25 13.75 18.15
C LEU A 291 -2.31 13.31 19.18
N PRO A 292 -3.41 14.06 19.43
CA PRO A 292 -4.44 13.60 20.36
C PRO A 292 -5.09 12.29 19.95
N ALA A 293 -5.36 12.10 18.64
CA ALA A 293 -5.88 10.85 18.10
C ALA A 293 -4.92 9.67 18.35
N VAL A 294 -3.62 9.86 18.13
CA VAL A 294 -2.61 8.81 18.39
C VAL A 294 -2.44 8.53 19.88
N ARG A 295 -2.45 9.57 20.73
CA ARG A 295 -2.35 9.44 22.20
C ARG A 295 -3.54 8.71 22.81
N THR A 296 -4.73 8.85 22.24
CA THR A 296 -5.91 8.09 22.69
C THR A 296 -5.91 6.65 22.17
N LEU A 297 -5.35 6.41 20.98
CA LEU A 297 -5.33 5.08 20.36
C LEU A 297 -4.25 4.15 20.95
N LEU A 298 -3.04 4.67 21.23
CA LEU A 298 -1.92 3.88 21.76
C LEU A 298 -2.25 3.09 23.04
N PRO A 299 -2.84 3.70 24.10
CA PRO A 299 -3.21 2.97 25.31
C PRO A 299 -4.26 1.89 25.05
N ARG A 300 -5.18 2.11 24.11
CA ARG A 300 -6.19 1.10 23.71
C ARG A 300 -5.52 -0.09 23.03
N LEU A 301 -4.61 0.18 22.09
CA LEU A 301 -3.82 -0.86 21.42
C LEU A 301 -2.99 -1.67 22.42
N ARG A 302 -2.36 -1.00 23.41
CA ARG A 302 -1.61 -1.64 24.49
C ARG A 302 -2.52 -2.52 25.37
N ARG A 303 -3.71 -2.05 25.74
CA ARG A 303 -4.68 -2.84 26.53
C ARG A 303 -5.11 -4.11 25.81
N ILE A 304 -5.39 -4.02 24.51
CA ILE A 304 -5.68 -5.19 23.67
C ILE A 304 -4.49 -6.16 23.70
N GLY A 305 -3.26 -5.66 23.50
CA GLY A 305 -2.05 -6.48 23.57
C GLY A 305 -1.86 -7.18 24.92
N GLN A 306 -2.06 -6.47 26.02
CA GLN A 306 -1.99 -7.03 27.38
C GLN A 306 -3.09 -8.07 27.64
N ALA A 307 -4.29 -7.88 27.11
CA ALA A 307 -5.37 -8.84 27.23
C ALA A 307 -5.03 -10.13 26.46
N VAL A 308 -4.58 -10.00 25.21
CA VAL A 308 -4.12 -11.15 24.41
C VAL A 308 -2.94 -11.86 25.07
N GLN A 309 -2.00 -11.12 25.64
CA GLN A 309 -0.86 -11.69 26.36
C GLN A 309 -1.30 -12.50 27.58
N ARG A 310 -2.30 -12.04 28.35
CA ARG A 310 -2.84 -12.78 29.50
C ARG A 310 -3.46 -14.12 29.10
N LEU A 311 -4.04 -14.21 27.90
CA LEU A 311 -4.57 -15.46 27.37
C LEU A 311 -3.47 -16.45 26.97
N GLN A 312 -2.25 -15.96 26.69
CA GLN A 312 -1.10 -16.79 26.36
C GLN A 312 -0.34 -17.26 27.61
N ALA A 313 -1.00 -17.98 28.52
CA ALA A 313 -0.33 -18.67 29.62
C ALA A 313 0.77 -19.64 29.11
N ARG A 314 1.74 -19.97 29.97
CA ARG A 314 2.98 -20.67 29.58
C ARG A 314 2.71 -22.08 29.04
N ASP A 315 1.79 -22.82 29.67
CA ASP A 315 1.53 -24.24 29.37
C ASP A 315 0.04 -24.59 29.10
N LYS A 316 -0.90 -23.72 29.51
CA LYS A 316 -2.37 -23.91 29.30
C LYS A 316 -3.03 -22.72 28.58
N GLY A 317 -2.24 -21.92 27.89
CA GLY A 317 -2.68 -20.69 27.21
C GLY A 317 -3.19 -20.92 25.80
N CYS A 318 -3.75 -19.87 25.19
CA CYS A 318 -4.13 -19.90 23.79
C CYS A 318 -2.89 -19.99 22.88
N SER A 319 -3.05 -20.69 21.75
CA SER A 319 -1.96 -20.78 20.77
C SER A 319 -1.65 -19.40 20.19
N PRO A 320 -0.42 -19.15 19.75
CA PRO A 320 -0.06 -17.88 19.15
C PRO A 320 -0.79 -17.53 17.86
N SER A 321 -1.24 -18.53 17.09
CA SER A 321 -2.14 -18.27 15.96
C SER A 321 -3.47 -17.67 16.42
N TRP A 322 -4.05 -18.16 17.52
CA TRP A 322 -5.26 -17.60 18.13
C TRP A 322 -5.02 -16.20 18.70
N ALA A 323 -3.92 -16.00 19.44
CA ALA A 323 -3.55 -14.69 19.94
C ALA A 323 -3.40 -13.64 18.82
N LEU A 324 -2.72 -13.99 17.72
CA LEU A 324 -2.57 -13.13 16.56
C LEU A 324 -3.91 -12.85 15.88
N ARG A 325 -4.80 -13.85 15.75
CA ARG A 325 -6.17 -13.65 15.23
C ARG A 325 -6.96 -12.67 16.07
N LEU A 326 -6.99 -12.85 17.39
CA LEU A 326 -7.69 -11.96 18.34
C LEU A 326 -7.11 -10.54 18.28
N TYR A 327 -5.78 -10.43 18.31
CA TYR A 327 -5.11 -9.16 18.21
C TYR A 327 -5.42 -8.45 16.89
N HIS A 328 -5.31 -9.13 15.75
CA HIS A 328 -5.60 -8.54 14.44
C HIS A 328 -7.05 -8.08 14.33
N ALA A 329 -8.02 -8.87 14.81
CA ALA A 329 -9.43 -8.49 14.77
C ALA A 329 -9.71 -7.19 15.56
N ALA A 330 -9.15 -7.07 16.77
CA ALA A 330 -9.36 -5.92 17.64
C ALA A 330 -8.49 -4.70 17.26
N ALA A 331 -7.22 -4.91 16.91
CA ALA A 331 -6.28 -3.84 16.59
C ALA A 331 -6.54 -3.21 15.22
N THR A 332 -6.86 -4.03 14.21
CA THR A 332 -7.13 -3.54 12.85
C THR A 332 -8.32 -2.60 12.85
N SER A 333 -9.46 -3.04 13.40
CA SER A 333 -10.69 -2.24 13.46
C SER A 333 -10.48 -0.90 14.16
N LEU A 334 -9.73 -0.90 15.27
CA LEU A 334 -9.38 0.31 16.01
C LEU A 334 -8.51 1.29 15.17
N VAL A 335 -7.46 0.78 14.54
CA VAL A 335 -6.50 1.61 13.77
C VAL A 335 -7.10 2.09 12.45
N THR A 336 -7.86 1.25 11.76
CA THR A 336 -8.38 1.54 10.43
C THR A 336 -9.68 2.36 10.42
N TYR A 337 -10.21 2.71 11.58
CA TYR A 337 -11.47 3.46 11.70
C TYR A 337 -11.44 4.79 10.94
N ALA A 338 -10.50 5.69 11.29
CA ALA A 338 -10.42 7.03 10.69
C ALA A 338 -9.01 7.39 10.16
N LEU A 339 -7.97 6.75 10.69
CA LEU A 339 -6.59 7.03 10.30
C LEU A 339 -6.26 6.83 8.81
N PRO A 340 -6.92 5.92 8.04
CA PRO A 340 -6.66 5.80 6.61
C PRO A 340 -6.90 7.10 5.82
N LEU A 341 -7.82 7.94 6.30
CA LEU A 341 -8.36 9.10 5.59
C LEU A 341 -7.63 10.42 5.93
N VAL A 342 -6.69 10.40 6.89
CA VAL A 342 -5.95 11.60 7.34
C VAL A 342 -4.46 11.51 7.01
N THR A 343 -3.81 12.66 6.85
CA THR A 343 -2.35 12.75 6.68
C THR A 343 -1.67 12.62 8.03
N LEU A 344 -1.33 11.40 8.44
CA LEU A 344 -0.55 11.14 9.65
C LEU A 344 0.93 11.51 9.43
N PRO A 345 1.54 12.35 10.28
CA PRO A 345 2.96 12.62 10.20
C PRO A 345 3.79 11.33 10.39
N PRO A 346 4.90 11.13 9.66
CA PRO A 346 5.68 9.90 9.71
C PRO A 346 6.13 9.51 11.13
N ALA A 347 6.50 10.48 11.96
CA ALA A 347 6.87 10.26 13.35
C ALA A 347 5.74 9.60 14.17
N ARG A 348 4.49 10.01 13.92
CA ARG A 348 3.30 9.48 14.62
C ARG A 348 2.97 8.06 14.18
N LEU A 349 3.07 7.81 12.86
CA LEU A 349 2.90 6.46 12.32
C LEU A 349 3.96 5.50 12.87
N ARG A 350 5.22 5.93 12.96
CA ARG A 350 6.30 5.15 13.58
C ARG A 350 5.99 4.77 15.04
N THR A 351 5.39 5.68 15.82
CA THR A 351 4.98 5.38 17.20
C THR A 351 3.91 4.27 17.25
N LEU A 352 2.91 4.33 16.37
CA LEU A 352 1.89 3.30 16.26
C LEU A 352 2.48 1.96 15.80
N GLU A 353 3.36 1.97 14.79
CA GLU A 353 4.03 0.77 14.30
C GLU A 353 4.92 0.12 15.37
N LEU A 354 5.63 0.92 16.16
CA LEU A 354 6.40 0.44 17.32
C LEU A 354 5.51 -0.32 18.31
N GLY A 355 4.36 0.27 18.68
CA GLY A 355 3.38 -0.37 19.56
C GLY A 355 2.82 -1.67 18.98
N HIS A 356 2.46 -1.65 17.69
CA HIS A 356 1.93 -2.80 16.99
C HIS A 356 2.93 -3.97 16.93
N ARG A 357 4.16 -3.71 16.48
CA ARG A 357 5.24 -4.73 16.42
C ARG A 357 5.60 -5.28 17.79
N SER A 358 5.54 -4.45 18.83
CA SER A 358 5.78 -4.92 20.21
C SER A 358 4.81 -6.04 20.57
N VAL A 359 3.52 -5.88 20.26
CA VAL A 359 2.50 -6.90 20.53
C VAL A 359 2.68 -8.13 19.64
N LEU A 360 3.00 -7.95 18.35
CA LEU A 360 3.28 -9.08 17.45
C LEU A 360 4.44 -9.95 17.95
N ARG A 361 5.54 -9.32 18.38
CA ARG A 361 6.70 -10.03 18.94
C ARG A 361 6.34 -10.78 20.22
N GLN A 362 5.55 -10.17 21.10
CA GLN A 362 5.05 -10.83 22.31
C GLN A 362 4.21 -12.06 21.97
N CYS A 363 3.27 -11.94 21.03
CA CYS A 363 2.43 -13.04 20.59
C CYS A 363 3.27 -14.21 20.06
N LEU A 364 4.32 -13.90 19.30
CA LEU A 364 5.21 -14.89 18.70
C LEU A 364 6.25 -15.46 19.68
N GLY A 365 6.57 -14.76 20.78
CA GLY A 365 7.69 -15.09 21.67
C GLY A 365 9.05 -14.56 21.19
N LEU A 366 9.04 -13.60 20.26
CA LEU A 366 10.24 -13.06 19.64
C LEU A 366 10.89 -11.94 20.47
N PRO A 367 12.23 -11.80 20.47
CA PRO A 367 12.91 -10.72 21.18
C PRO A 367 12.67 -9.36 20.54
N ARG A 368 12.89 -8.27 21.30
CA ARG A 368 12.69 -6.88 20.84
C ARG A 368 13.53 -6.50 19.60
N ILE A 369 14.67 -7.16 19.42
CA ILE A 369 15.63 -6.94 18.32
C ILE A 369 15.26 -7.68 17.03
N SER A 370 14.15 -8.43 17.00
CA SER A 370 13.78 -9.23 15.82
C SER A 370 13.54 -8.35 14.59
N PRO A 371 14.00 -8.75 13.38
CA PRO A 371 13.80 -7.98 12.16
C PRO A 371 12.32 -7.65 11.89
N ILE A 372 12.05 -6.44 11.41
CA ILE A 372 10.69 -5.93 11.21
C ILE A 372 9.94 -6.75 10.16
N ALA A 373 10.54 -6.97 8.99
CA ALA A 373 9.96 -7.71 7.88
C ALA A 373 9.58 -9.14 8.28
N ALA A 374 10.54 -9.88 8.86
CA ALA A 374 10.33 -11.24 9.31
C ALA A 374 9.28 -11.34 10.43
N THR A 375 9.23 -10.37 11.37
CA THR A 375 8.19 -10.31 12.41
C THR A 375 6.79 -10.23 11.78
N HIS A 376 6.59 -9.37 10.77
CA HIS A 376 5.30 -9.26 10.09
C HIS A 376 4.94 -10.53 9.31
N ALA A 377 5.92 -11.10 8.61
CA ALA A 377 5.72 -12.33 7.83
C ALA A 377 5.30 -13.51 8.72
N GLU A 378 6.05 -13.79 9.80
CA GLU A 378 5.72 -14.87 10.74
C GLU A 378 4.41 -14.63 11.49
N ALA A 379 4.08 -13.37 11.79
CA ALA A 379 2.80 -13.01 12.40
C ALA A 379 1.61 -13.15 11.44
N GLY A 380 1.85 -13.28 10.13
CA GLY A 380 0.82 -13.12 9.11
C GLY A 380 0.14 -11.74 9.20
N SER A 381 0.92 -10.71 9.52
CA SER A 381 0.47 -9.34 9.77
C SER A 381 1.06 -8.37 8.75
N TRP A 382 0.58 -7.13 8.76
CA TRP A 382 0.99 -6.09 7.82
C TRP A 382 1.53 -4.88 8.59
N PRO A 383 2.56 -4.17 8.07
CA PRO A 383 2.86 -2.83 8.55
C PRO A 383 1.61 -1.97 8.56
N LEU A 384 1.41 -1.15 9.61
CA LEU A 384 0.22 -0.32 9.73
C LEU A 384 0.10 0.65 8.55
N SER A 385 1.22 1.18 8.06
CA SER A 385 1.29 1.96 6.81
C SER A 385 0.56 1.28 5.65
N LEU A 386 0.82 0.00 5.40
CA LEU A 386 0.19 -0.77 4.30
C LEU A 386 -1.28 -1.08 4.59
N LEU A 387 -1.64 -1.36 5.84
CA LEU A 387 -3.03 -1.60 6.25
C LEU A 387 -3.89 -0.35 6.08
N LEU A 388 -3.36 0.82 6.45
CA LEU A 388 -4.00 2.12 6.26
C LEU A 388 -4.13 2.45 4.76
N LEU A 389 -3.09 2.20 3.96
CA LEU A 389 -3.16 2.36 2.50
C LEU A 389 -4.24 1.47 1.89
N GLN A 390 -4.24 0.18 2.22
CA GLN A 390 -5.22 -0.78 1.71
C GLN A 390 -6.66 -0.38 2.05
N THR A 391 -6.88 0.06 3.30
CA THR A 391 -8.20 0.50 3.74
C THR A 391 -8.64 1.78 3.06
N GLY A 392 -7.72 2.74 2.90
CA GLY A 392 -7.96 3.98 2.15
C GLY A 392 -8.32 3.72 0.69
N LEU A 393 -7.60 2.83 0.00
CA LEU A 393 -7.90 2.47 -1.39
C LEU A 393 -9.24 1.73 -1.52
N ARG A 394 -9.58 0.85 -0.56
CA ARG A 394 -10.91 0.22 -0.50
C ARG A 394 -12.02 1.25 -0.27
N HIS A 395 -11.76 2.28 0.52
CA HIS A 395 -12.70 3.37 0.73
C HIS A 395 -12.93 4.15 -0.58
N VAL A 396 -11.87 4.48 -1.32
CA VAL A 396 -11.99 5.10 -2.65
C VAL A 396 -12.81 4.21 -3.59
N ASN A 397 -12.52 2.90 -3.64
CA ASN A 397 -13.30 1.95 -4.42
C ASN A 397 -14.79 1.97 -4.04
N ARG A 398 -15.10 2.05 -2.74
CA ARG A 398 -16.49 2.15 -2.26
C ARG A 398 -17.18 3.44 -2.71
N LEU A 399 -16.46 4.56 -2.78
CA LEU A 399 -17.01 5.83 -3.26
C LEU A 399 -17.40 5.76 -4.75
N TYR A 400 -16.73 4.95 -5.56
CA TYR A 400 -17.14 4.75 -6.97
C TYR A 400 -18.51 4.07 -7.08
N HIS A 401 -18.80 3.18 -6.15
CA HIS A 401 -20.03 2.38 -6.10
C HIS A 401 -21.16 3.05 -5.31
N ALA A 402 -20.93 4.25 -4.76
CA ALA A 402 -21.92 4.99 -3.99
C ALA A 402 -22.52 6.13 -4.85
N PRO A 403 -23.85 6.35 -4.82
CA PRO A 403 -24.51 7.41 -5.58
C PRO A 403 -23.86 8.79 -5.36
N ASP A 404 -23.70 9.20 -4.10
CA ASP A 404 -23.11 10.50 -3.73
C ASP A 404 -21.58 10.51 -3.76
N GLY A 405 -20.95 9.33 -3.82
CA GLY A 405 -19.50 9.20 -3.76
C GLY A 405 -18.80 9.79 -4.98
N ARG A 406 -19.46 9.82 -6.14
CA ARG A 406 -18.90 10.38 -7.39
C ARG A 406 -18.66 11.89 -7.30
N ALA A 407 -19.58 12.62 -6.68
CA ALA A 407 -19.43 14.06 -6.46
C ALA A 407 -18.24 14.36 -5.53
N LEU A 408 -18.01 13.51 -4.52
CA LEU A 408 -16.82 13.62 -3.69
C LEU A 408 -15.54 13.29 -4.48
N LEU A 409 -15.53 12.21 -5.27
CA LEU A 409 -14.38 11.82 -6.08
C LEU A 409 -13.96 12.92 -7.07
N SER A 410 -14.91 13.63 -7.69
CA SER A 410 -14.61 14.74 -8.59
C SER A 410 -13.96 15.93 -7.88
N ARG A 411 -14.35 16.21 -6.63
CA ARG A 411 -13.69 17.21 -5.77
C ARG A 411 -12.29 16.75 -5.36
N LEU A 412 -12.12 15.48 -4.98
CA LEU A 412 -10.83 14.91 -4.59
C LEU A 412 -9.80 14.95 -5.72
N ARG A 413 -10.24 14.78 -6.97
CA ARG A 413 -9.39 14.94 -8.16
C ARG A 413 -8.78 16.35 -8.25
N ARG A 414 -9.49 17.38 -7.78
CA ARG A 414 -9.01 18.78 -7.78
C ARG A 414 -8.14 19.11 -6.56
N ALA A 415 -7.98 18.20 -5.61
CA ALA A 415 -7.20 18.39 -4.39
C ALA A 415 -6.17 17.26 -4.20
N PRO A 416 -5.21 17.08 -5.13
CA PRO A 416 -4.27 15.95 -5.14
C PRO A 416 -3.38 15.88 -3.89
N ASP A 417 -3.08 17.02 -3.28
CA ASP A 417 -2.22 17.12 -2.09
C ASP A 417 -2.91 16.70 -0.78
N SER A 418 -4.25 16.57 -0.81
CA SER A 418 -4.99 16.02 0.32
C SER A 418 -4.74 14.51 0.45
N ARG A 419 -4.85 13.95 1.66
CA ARG A 419 -4.74 12.49 1.86
C ARG A 419 -5.67 11.70 0.94
N MET A 420 -6.92 12.15 0.84
CA MET A 420 -7.94 11.52 0.01
C MET A 420 -7.67 11.71 -1.49
N GLY A 421 -7.11 12.85 -1.90
CA GLY A 421 -6.62 13.07 -3.26
C GLY A 421 -5.43 12.17 -3.61
N LEU A 422 -4.51 11.95 -2.69
CA LEU A 422 -3.41 10.99 -2.86
C LEU A 422 -3.91 9.55 -2.98
N LEU A 423 -4.88 9.16 -2.15
CA LEU A 423 -5.53 7.84 -2.26
C LEU A 423 -6.27 7.70 -3.59
N TYR A 424 -7.00 8.73 -4.01
CA TYR A 424 -7.68 8.79 -5.30
C TYR A 424 -6.70 8.64 -6.47
N SER A 425 -5.61 9.42 -6.48
CA SER A 425 -4.61 9.36 -7.54
C SER A 425 -3.88 8.00 -7.57
N THR A 426 -3.59 7.42 -6.39
CA THR A 426 -3.02 6.08 -6.30
C THR A 426 -3.96 5.03 -6.85
N PHE A 427 -5.24 5.10 -6.49
CA PHE A 427 -6.26 4.21 -7.02
C PHE A 427 -6.40 4.34 -8.55
N HIS A 428 -6.44 5.58 -9.06
CA HIS A 428 -6.53 5.85 -10.49
C HIS A 428 -5.28 5.40 -11.27
N ARG A 429 -4.09 5.45 -10.66
CA ARG A 429 -2.88 4.87 -11.30
C ARG A 429 -2.97 3.34 -11.44
N LEU A 430 -3.67 2.66 -10.54
CA LEU A 430 -3.82 1.21 -10.56
C LEU A 430 -4.90 0.73 -11.53
N PHE A 431 -5.98 1.49 -11.71
CA PHE A 431 -7.16 1.07 -12.46
C PHE A 431 -7.52 1.93 -13.67
N GLY A 432 -6.75 2.99 -13.92
CA GLY A 432 -7.05 3.97 -14.95
C GLY A 432 -8.27 4.84 -14.62
N PRO A 433 -8.69 5.71 -15.55
CA PRO A 433 -9.93 6.46 -15.41
C PRO A 433 -11.12 5.50 -15.41
N PRO A 434 -12.18 5.81 -14.65
CA PRO A 434 -13.43 5.06 -14.71
C PRO A 434 -14.01 5.15 -16.13
N VAL A 435 -13.82 4.11 -16.93
CA VAL A 435 -14.47 3.96 -18.23
C VAL A 435 -15.94 3.65 -17.95
N ASN A 436 -16.86 4.38 -18.59
CA ASN A 436 -18.32 4.25 -18.46
C ASN A 436 -18.89 4.60 -17.07
N GLN A 437 -18.87 5.89 -16.73
CA GLN A 437 -19.68 6.44 -15.63
C GLN A 437 -21.11 6.77 -16.09
N ALA A 438 -21.79 5.85 -16.78
CA ALA A 438 -23.24 5.98 -16.90
C ALA A 438 -23.81 6.15 -15.47
N PRO A 439 -24.83 7.01 -15.27
CA PRO A 439 -25.58 7.01 -14.03
C PRO A 439 -25.93 5.56 -13.68
N PHE A 440 -25.94 5.22 -12.38
CA PHE A 440 -26.59 3.95 -12.03
C PHE A 440 -28.00 4.02 -12.63
N PRO A 441 -28.43 3.02 -13.42
CA PRO A 441 -29.79 2.99 -13.88
C PRO A 441 -30.69 3.05 -12.63
N PRO A 442 -31.83 3.77 -12.70
CA PRO A 442 -32.75 3.82 -11.57
C PRO A 442 -33.13 2.38 -11.17
N PRO A 443 -33.38 2.13 -9.87
CA PRO A 443 -33.83 0.82 -9.44
C PRO A 443 -35.08 0.44 -10.25
N PRO A 444 -35.16 -0.82 -10.71
CA PRO A 444 -36.28 -1.23 -11.53
C PRO A 444 -37.59 -1.12 -10.76
N THR A 445 -38.61 -0.56 -11.41
CA THR A 445 -39.99 -0.44 -10.86
C THR A 445 -40.81 -1.71 -11.07
N ARG A 446 -40.22 -2.75 -11.67
CA ARG A 446 -40.88 -3.97 -12.13
C ARG A 446 -40.40 -5.20 -11.38
N PRO A 447 -41.13 -6.34 -11.48
CA PRO A 447 -40.68 -7.59 -10.90
C PRO A 447 -39.27 -7.96 -11.41
N PRO A 448 -38.45 -8.60 -10.56
CA PRO A 448 -37.10 -8.99 -10.92
C PRO A 448 -37.10 -9.96 -12.11
N LEU A 449 -36.02 -9.94 -12.89
CA LEU A 449 -35.81 -10.88 -14.00
C LEU A 449 -36.00 -12.33 -13.51
N PRO A 450 -36.68 -13.20 -14.28
CA PRO A 450 -36.77 -14.62 -13.94
C PRO A 450 -35.37 -15.24 -13.96
N ILE A 451 -34.83 -15.53 -12.78
CA ILE A 451 -33.49 -16.10 -12.60
C ILE A 451 -33.59 -17.38 -11.79
N SER A 452 -33.27 -18.50 -12.43
CA SER A 452 -33.17 -19.82 -11.80
C SER A 452 -31.70 -20.19 -11.58
N VAL A 453 -31.33 -20.50 -10.33
CA VAL A 453 -29.94 -20.82 -9.92
C VAL A 453 -29.73 -22.30 -9.60
N ASP A 454 -30.74 -23.12 -9.87
CA ASP A 454 -30.75 -24.55 -9.59
C ASP A 454 -31.46 -25.28 -10.75
N ILE A 455 -31.23 -26.59 -10.86
CA ILE A 455 -31.93 -27.47 -11.81
C ILE A 455 -32.62 -28.55 -10.99
N ARG A 456 -33.96 -28.50 -10.95
CA ARG A 456 -34.84 -29.51 -10.30
C ARG A 456 -34.31 -30.00 -8.93
N SER A 457 -33.73 -29.11 -8.12
CA SER A 457 -33.16 -29.39 -6.79
C SER A 457 -31.95 -30.34 -6.74
N CYS A 458 -31.29 -30.63 -7.87
CA CYS A 458 -30.11 -31.49 -7.92
C CYS A 458 -28.86 -30.78 -7.37
N SER A 459 -28.09 -31.49 -6.54
CA SER A 459 -26.78 -31.02 -6.06
C SER A 459 -25.66 -31.64 -6.89
N ARG A 460 -24.80 -30.82 -7.51
CA ARG A 460 -23.61 -31.30 -8.23
C ARG A 460 -22.73 -32.23 -7.39
N ARG A 461 -22.66 -32.04 -6.07
CA ARG A 461 -21.82 -32.86 -5.17
C ARG A 461 -22.40 -34.25 -4.88
N ARG A 462 -23.71 -34.44 -5.07
CA ARG A 462 -24.43 -35.66 -4.67
C ARG A 462 -25.08 -36.40 -5.85
N THR A 463 -25.08 -35.78 -7.04
CA THR A 463 -25.77 -36.31 -8.22
C THR A 463 -24.71 -36.78 -9.22
N PRO A 464 -24.79 -38.03 -9.72
CA PRO A 464 -23.90 -38.51 -10.78
C PRO A 464 -23.96 -37.62 -12.03
N VAL A 465 -22.84 -37.53 -12.75
CA VAL A 465 -22.70 -36.67 -13.95
C VAL A 465 -23.75 -37.03 -15.01
N ALA A 466 -23.96 -38.32 -15.30
CA ALA A 466 -24.97 -38.77 -16.26
C ALA A 466 -26.39 -38.35 -15.87
N ALA A 467 -26.73 -38.40 -14.57
CA ALA A 467 -28.03 -37.96 -14.08
C ALA A 467 -28.20 -36.43 -14.18
N LEU A 468 -27.14 -35.65 -13.94
CA LEU A 468 -27.14 -34.20 -14.18
C LEU A 468 -27.30 -33.86 -15.66
N GLN A 469 -26.64 -34.61 -16.54
CA GLN A 469 -26.74 -34.45 -17.99
C GLN A 469 -28.16 -34.70 -18.46
N GLN A 470 -28.76 -35.82 -18.04
CA GLN A 470 -30.13 -36.16 -18.38
C GLN A 470 -31.11 -35.10 -17.86
N THR A 471 -30.95 -34.68 -16.60
CA THR A 471 -31.84 -33.66 -16.01
C THR A 471 -31.74 -32.32 -16.75
N ALA A 472 -30.53 -31.92 -17.15
CA ALA A 472 -30.33 -30.72 -17.94
C ALA A 472 -30.91 -30.86 -19.35
N ALA A 473 -30.69 -31.98 -20.02
CA ALA A 473 -31.26 -32.27 -21.35
C ALA A 473 -32.79 -32.23 -21.33
N THR A 474 -33.41 -32.87 -20.33
CA THR A 474 -34.86 -32.85 -20.11
C THR A 474 -35.37 -31.42 -19.88
N LEU A 475 -34.69 -30.61 -19.06
CA LEU A 475 -35.04 -29.19 -18.88
C LEU A 475 -34.97 -28.40 -20.20
N LEU A 476 -33.89 -28.59 -20.96
CA LEU A 476 -33.65 -27.90 -22.23
C LEU A 476 -34.68 -28.26 -23.31
N GLN A 477 -35.11 -29.52 -23.35
CA GLN A 477 -36.08 -30.01 -24.33
C GLN A 477 -37.53 -29.73 -23.91
N GLU A 478 -37.94 -30.15 -22.71
CA GLU A 478 -39.35 -30.10 -22.29
C GLU A 478 -39.78 -28.71 -21.83
N SER A 479 -38.93 -28.02 -21.06
CA SER A 479 -39.31 -26.75 -20.42
C SER A 479 -38.83 -25.53 -21.20
N LEU A 480 -37.72 -25.66 -21.95
CA LEU A 480 -37.08 -24.56 -22.67
C LEU A 480 -37.02 -24.78 -24.19
N GLY A 481 -37.67 -25.81 -24.73
CA GLY A 481 -37.63 -26.14 -26.16
C GLY A 481 -38.24 -25.06 -27.06
N GLY A 482 -39.25 -24.32 -26.57
CA GLY A 482 -39.87 -23.19 -27.28
C GLY A 482 -39.14 -21.85 -27.13
N HIS A 483 -38.01 -21.81 -26.43
CA HIS A 483 -37.24 -20.59 -26.20
C HIS A 483 -36.01 -20.53 -27.12
N LEU A 484 -35.59 -19.32 -27.50
CA LEU A 484 -34.26 -19.11 -28.06
C LEU A 484 -33.21 -19.32 -26.95
N GLN A 485 -32.45 -20.41 -27.06
CA GLN A 485 -31.43 -20.79 -26.10
C GLN A 485 -30.09 -20.12 -26.44
N VAL A 486 -29.59 -19.27 -25.54
CA VAL A 486 -28.30 -18.58 -25.68
C VAL A 486 -27.38 -19.05 -24.55
N TYR A 487 -26.31 -19.74 -24.90
CA TYR A 487 -25.32 -20.27 -23.96
C TYR A 487 -24.19 -19.26 -23.77
N THR A 488 -23.65 -19.14 -22.56
CA THR A 488 -22.56 -18.20 -22.25
C THR A 488 -21.52 -18.84 -21.36
N ASP A 489 -20.26 -18.45 -21.56
CA ASP A 489 -19.16 -18.86 -20.69
C ASP A 489 -18.05 -17.78 -20.63
N GLY A 490 -17.23 -17.84 -19.57
CA GLY A 490 -16.09 -16.98 -19.31
C GLY A 490 -14.82 -17.76 -18.99
N SER A 491 -13.76 -17.54 -19.77
CA SER A 491 -12.46 -18.19 -19.60
C SER A 491 -11.42 -17.24 -19.00
N VAL A 492 -10.57 -17.73 -18.09
CA VAL A 492 -9.46 -16.97 -17.48
C VAL A 492 -8.16 -17.78 -17.54
N LEU A 493 -7.11 -17.18 -18.11
CA LEU A 493 -5.78 -17.79 -18.15
C LEU A 493 -5.13 -17.74 -16.74
N PRO A 494 -4.75 -18.88 -16.13
CA PRO A 494 -4.21 -18.91 -14.77
C PRO A 494 -2.91 -18.12 -14.59
N ALA A 495 -2.04 -18.10 -15.60
CA ALA A 495 -0.72 -17.48 -15.53
C ALA A 495 -0.78 -15.94 -15.58
N THR A 496 -1.61 -15.38 -16.48
CA THR A 496 -1.67 -13.94 -16.74
C THR A 496 -2.89 -13.27 -16.11
N GLY A 497 -3.92 -14.05 -15.76
CA GLY A 497 -5.24 -13.55 -15.34
C GLY A 497 -6.04 -12.93 -16.49
N GLN A 498 -5.55 -13.01 -17.74
CA GLN A 498 -6.26 -12.53 -18.91
C GLN A 498 -7.59 -13.27 -19.06
N ALA A 499 -8.66 -12.52 -19.26
CA ALA A 499 -10.02 -13.03 -19.28
C ALA A 499 -10.67 -12.80 -20.65
N ALA A 500 -11.43 -13.79 -21.08
CA ALA A 500 -12.21 -13.78 -22.30
C ALA A 500 -13.59 -14.40 -22.03
N ALA A 501 -14.55 -14.15 -22.91
CA ALA A 501 -15.90 -14.65 -22.76
C ALA A 501 -16.56 -14.83 -24.11
N ALA A 502 -17.58 -15.67 -24.15
CA ALA A 502 -18.34 -15.95 -25.34
C ALA A 502 -19.82 -16.17 -25.06
N CYS A 503 -20.63 -16.02 -26.10
CA CYS A 503 -21.98 -16.54 -26.15
C CYS A 503 -22.24 -17.24 -27.48
N VAL A 504 -23.11 -18.25 -27.46
CA VAL A 504 -23.49 -19.06 -28.63
C VAL A 504 -25.00 -19.27 -28.63
N ALA A 505 -25.65 -19.06 -29.77
CA ALA A 505 -27.05 -19.38 -30.01
C ALA A 505 -27.14 -20.43 -31.15
N PRO A 506 -27.10 -21.74 -30.84
CA PRO A 506 -26.97 -22.80 -31.84
C PRO A 506 -28.07 -22.79 -32.89
N ALA A 507 -29.32 -22.54 -32.49
CA ALA A 507 -30.48 -22.51 -33.39
C ALA A 507 -30.38 -21.45 -34.50
N LEU A 508 -29.52 -20.44 -34.31
CA LEU A 508 -29.31 -19.35 -35.26
C LEU A 508 -27.95 -19.42 -35.95
N GLY A 509 -27.10 -20.41 -35.61
CA GLY A 509 -25.71 -20.44 -36.04
C GLY A 509 -24.91 -19.19 -35.64
N ALA A 510 -25.34 -18.47 -34.60
CA ALA A 510 -24.77 -17.18 -34.20
C ALA A 510 -23.91 -17.31 -32.94
N ALA A 511 -22.77 -16.61 -32.92
CA ALA A 511 -21.89 -16.57 -31.76
C ALA A 511 -21.19 -15.22 -31.66
N LEU A 512 -20.94 -14.76 -30.43
CA LEU A 512 -20.11 -13.59 -30.15
C LEU A 512 -19.03 -13.98 -29.16
N SER A 513 -17.87 -13.35 -29.28
CA SER A 513 -16.79 -13.52 -28.31
C SER A 513 -16.07 -12.21 -28.05
N CYS A 514 -15.47 -12.09 -26.87
CA CYS A 514 -14.70 -10.92 -26.52
C CYS A 514 -13.59 -11.24 -25.53
N ARG A 515 -12.62 -10.33 -25.46
CA ARG A 515 -11.59 -10.28 -24.44
C ARG A 515 -11.79 -9.08 -23.52
N LEU A 516 -11.46 -9.24 -22.24
CA LEU A 516 -11.44 -8.13 -21.28
C LEU A 516 -10.12 -7.34 -21.36
N ARG A 517 -10.21 -6.03 -21.10
CA ARG A 517 -9.07 -5.09 -21.13
C ARG A 517 -8.06 -5.25 -19.99
N PHE A 518 -8.40 -6.05 -18.99
CA PHE A 518 -7.66 -6.16 -17.74
C PHE A 518 -7.68 -7.61 -17.25
N PRO A 519 -6.69 -8.01 -16.44
CA PRO A 519 -6.73 -9.29 -15.74
C PRO A 519 -7.93 -9.35 -14.80
N ALA A 520 -8.75 -10.39 -14.94
CA ALA A 520 -10.02 -10.52 -14.24
C ALA A 520 -10.16 -11.88 -13.55
N ASN A 521 -11.16 -12.01 -12.67
CA ASN A 521 -11.52 -13.30 -12.10
C ASN A 521 -12.60 -13.99 -12.94
N SER A 522 -12.88 -15.25 -12.67
CA SER A 522 -13.90 -16.02 -13.40
C SER A 522 -15.25 -15.30 -13.40
N THR A 523 -15.75 -14.83 -12.26
CA THR A 523 -17.03 -14.10 -12.19
C THR A 523 -17.12 -12.89 -13.12
N ALA A 524 -16.02 -12.16 -13.33
CA ALA A 524 -15.99 -11.03 -14.25
C ALA A 524 -16.01 -11.47 -15.72
N ALA A 525 -15.35 -12.57 -16.06
CA ALA A 525 -15.42 -13.17 -17.40
C ALA A 525 -16.84 -13.65 -17.70
N GLU A 526 -17.49 -14.31 -16.74
CA GLU A 526 -18.84 -14.85 -16.84
C GLU A 526 -19.89 -13.76 -17.07
N LEU A 527 -19.78 -12.64 -16.32
CA LEU A 527 -20.62 -11.46 -16.55
C LEU A 527 -20.39 -10.84 -17.94
N ALA A 528 -19.17 -10.96 -18.50
CA ALA A 528 -18.91 -10.53 -19.87
C ALA A 528 -19.66 -11.42 -20.88
N GLY A 529 -19.71 -12.74 -20.65
CA GLY A 529 -20.51 -13.69 -21.45
C GLY A 529 -22.00 -13.34 -21.43
N LEU A 530 -22.55 -13.03 -20.26
CA LEU A 530 -23.94 -12.57 -20.14
C LEU A 530 -24.20 -11.24 -20.85
N HIS A 531 -23.24 -10.31 -20.82
CA HIS A 531 -23.31 -9.08 -21.61
C HIS A 531 -23.30 -9.36 -23.12
N LEU A 532 -22.51 -10.32 -23.59
CA LEU A 532 -22.51 -10.75 -24.99
C LEU A 532 -23.84 -11.38 -25.40
N ALA A 533 -24.44 -12.21 -24.54
CA ALA A 533 -25.80 -12.74 -24.80
C ALA A 533 -26.83 -11.62 -24.93
N ALA A 534 -26.77 -10.61 -24.07
CA ALA A 534 -27.63 -9.43 -24.21
C ALA A 534 -27.32 -8.62 -25.48
N ASP A 535 -26.06 -8.57 -25.95
CA ASP A 535 -25.70 -7.86 -27.20
C ASP A 535 -26.26 -8.64 -28.40
N LEU A 536 -26.12 -9.97 -28.40
CA LEU A 536 -26.68 -10.85 -29.40
C LEU A 536 -28.21 -10.70 -29.48
N LEU A 537 -28.91 -10.73 -28.35
CA LEU A 537 -30.37 -10.58 -28.32
C LEU A 537 -30.84 -9.23 -28.84
N LEU A 538 -30.09 -8.15 -28.61
CA LEU A 538 -30.39 -6.81 -29.13
C LEU A 538 -30.15 -6.68 -30.64
N LEU A 539 -29.24 -7.49 -31.21
CA LEU A 539 -28.93 -7.50 -32.65
C LEU A 539 -29.92 -8.35 -33.45
N LEU A 540 -30.55 -9.33 -32.81
CA LEU A 540 -31.43 -10.27 -33.49
C LEU A 540 -32.87 -9.74 -33.57
N PRO A 541 -33.52 -9.76 -34.75
CA PRO A 541 -34.96 -9.51 -34.86
C PRO A 541 -35.78 -10.67 -34.26
N GLY A 542 -36.96 -10.38 -33.70
CA GLY A 542 -37.92 -11.40 -33.23
C GLY A 542 -38.46 -11.17 -31.82
N GLN A 543 -39.61 -11.75 -31.49
CA GLN A 543 -40.24 -11.64 -30.16
C GLN A 543 -40.37 -12.97 -29.42
N GLN A 544 -39.83 -14.07 -29.98
CA GLN A 544 -39.82 -15.37 -29.32
C GLN A 544 -39.11 -15.28 -27.95
N PRO A 545 -39.65 -15.92 -26.90
CA PRO A 545 -39.01 -15.96 -25.58
C PRO A 545 -37.56 -16.43 -25.67
N ALA A 546 -36.64 -15.79 -24.95
CA ALA A 546 -35.24 -16.16 -24.89
C ALA A 546 -34.83 -16.61 -23.48
N VAL A 547 -33.94 -17.60 -23.42
CA VAL A 547 -33.31 -18.06 -22.18
C VAL A 547 -31.80 -17.96 -22.30
N ILE A 548 -31.18 -17.26 -21.36
CA ILE A 548 -29.71 -17.18 -21.24
C ILE A 548 -29.25 -18.25 -20.26
N LEU A 549 -28.40 -19.14 -20.74
CA LEU A 549 -27.91 -20.32 -20.06
C LEU A 549 -26.44 -20.11 -19.67
N THR A 550 -26.13 -20.25 -18.38
CA THR A 550 -24.77 -20.07 -17.83
C THR A 550 -24.53 -21.09 -16.73
N ASP A 551 -23.30 -21.57 -16.59
CA ASP A 551 -22.91 -22.40 -15.45
C ASP A 551 -22.39 -21.58 -14.24
N SER A 552 -22.39 -20.25 -14.36
CA SER A 552 -21.92 -19.34 -13.33
C SER A 552 -23.00 -18.97 -12.31
N ARG A 553 -23.18 -19.84 -11.31
CA ARG A 553 -24.09 -19.55 -10.18
C ARG A 553 -23.75 -18.22 -9.49
N ALA A 554 -22.46 -17.88 -9.40
CA ALA A 554 -22.00 -16.63 -8.80
C ALA A 554 -22.46 -15.39 -9.58
N ALA A 555 -22.43 -15.42 -10.92
CA ALA A 555 -22.92 -14.32 -11.75
C ALA A 555 -24.44 -14.12 -11.60
N LEU A 556 -25.20 -15.23 -11.62
CA LEU A 556 -26.66 -15.18 -11.41
C LEU A 556 -27.04 -14.68 -10.00
N GLN A 557 -26.29 -15.05 -8.98
CA GLN A 557 -26.48 -14.54 -7.61
C GLN A 557 -26.25 -13.03 -7.51
N LEU A 558 -25.32 -12.47 -8.30
CA LEU A 558 -25.13 -11.02 -8.37
C LEU A 558 -26.34 -10.33 -9.02
N LEU A 559 -26.90 -10.91 -10.08
CA LEU A 559 -28.08 -10.39 -10.78
C LEU A 559 -29.37 -10.48 -9.96
N ARG A 560 -29.50 -11.46 -9.05
CA ARG A 560 -30.66 -11.57 -8.14
C ARG A 560 -30.72 -10.47 -7.07
N GLN A 561 -29.70 -9.64 -6.93
CA GLN A 561 -29.70 -8.57 -5.93
C GLN A 561 -30.64 -7.43 -6.34
N HIS A 562 -31.59 -7.08 -5.46
CA HIS A 562 -32.57 -6.02 -5.69
C HIS A 562 -31.96 -4.63 -6.00
N GLN A 563 -30.74 -4.36 -5.51
CA GLN A 563 -30.02 -3.12 -5.77
C GLN A 563 -28.56 -3.44 -6.12
N PRO A 564 -28.22 -3.55 -7.43
CA PRO A 564 -26.86 -3.85 -7.84
C PRO A 564 -25.92 -2.71 -7.45
N ARG A 565 -24.92 -3.03 -6.61
CA ARG A 565 -23.86 -2.08 -6.21
C ARG A 565 -22.73 -1.99 -7.23
N GLN A 566 -22.72 -2.88 -8.22
CA GLN A 566 -21.71 -2.98 -9.26
C GLN A 566 -22.27 -2.44 -10.57
N HIS A 567 -21.46 -1.66 -11.26
CA HIS A 567 -21.82 -1.03 -12.53
C HIS A 567 -22.11 -2.05 -13.63
N THR A 568 -21.28 -3.09 -13.72
CA THR A 568 -21.39 -4.19 -14.68
C THR A 568 -22.76 -4.86 -14.54
N VAL A 569 -23.13 -5.23 -13.31
CA VAL A 569 -24.41 -5.89 -13.02
C VAL A 569 -25.58 -4.94 -13.31
N ALA A 570 -25.51 -3.69 -12.86
CA ALA A 570 -26.57 -2.72 -13.09
C ALA A 570 -26.80 -2.46 -14.59
N ASN A 571 -25.71 -2.34 -15.38
CA ASN A 571 -25.79 -2.19 -16.83
C ASN A 571 -26.41 -3.43 -17.49
N LEU A 572 -26.02 -4.64 -17.06
CA LEU A 572 -26.58 -5.88 -17.57
C LEU A 572 -28.08 -5.96 -17.29
N THR A 573 -28.51 -5.70 -16.05
CA THR A 573 -29.94 -5.67 -15.67
C THR A 573 -30.73 -4.69 -16.53
N ALA A 574 -30.24 -3.46 -16.72
CA ALA A 574 -30.92 -2.47 -17.55
C ALA A 574 -31.04 -2.92 -19.01
N ARG A 575 -30.02 -3.57 -19.57
CA ARG A 575 -30.05 -4.11 -20.94
C ARG A 575 -31.04 -5.25 -21.09
N LEU A 576 -31.06 -6.18 -20.13
CA LEU A 576 -32.01 -7.30 -20.14
C LEU A 576 -33.46 -6.82 -19.99
N MET A 577 -33.70 -5.80 -19.17
CA MET A 577 -35.02 -5.18 -19.05
C MET A 577 -35.43 -4.44 -20.33
N ALA A 578 -34.51 -3.72 -20.98
CA ALA A 578 -34.80 -3.09 -22.27
C ALA A 578 -35.18 -4.11 -23.36
N ILE A 579 -34.59 -5.31 -23.34
CA ILE A 579 -34.98 -6.41 -24.25
C ILE A 579 -36.41 -6.89 -23.94
N GLN A 580 -36.75 -7.04 -22.65
CA GLN A 580 -38.12 -7.37 -22.23
C GLN A 580 -39.11 -6.29 -22.64
N ASP A 581 -38.74 -5.01 -22.51
CA ASP A 581 -39.55 -3.86 -22.92
C ASP A 581 -39.81 -3.81 -24.42
N ALA A 582 -38.86 -4.30 -25.22
CA ALA A 582 -39.01 -4.44 -26.68
C ALA A 582 -39.93 -5.61 -27.08
N GLY A 583 -40.57 -6.28 -26.12
CA GLY A 583 -41.55 -7.34 -26.36
C GLY A 583 -40.96 -8.75 -26.43
N ARG A 584 -39.69 -8.95 -26.05
CA ARG A 584 -39.06 -10.28 -25.99
C ARG A 584 -38.90 -10.74 -24.54
N PRO A 585 -39.68 -11.72 -24.05
CA PRO A 585 -39.48 -12.28 -22.71
C PRO A 585 -38.06 -12.87 -22.57
N VAL A 586 -37.35 -12.50 -21.51
CA VAL A 586 -36.00 -13.02 -21.20
C VAL A 586 -35.97 -13.66 -19.82
N SER A 587 -35.39 -14.85 -19.73
CA SER A 587 -35.10 -15.55 -18.48
C SER A 587 -33.63 -15.97 -18.42
N LEU A 588 -33.12 -16.24 -17.21
CA LEU A 588 -31.78 -16.77 -16.99
C LEU A 588 -31.86 -18.09 -16.22
N GLN A 589 -31.14 -19.10 -16.69
CA GLN A 589 -31.15 -20.44 -16.11
C GLN A 589 -29.71 -20.95 -15.92
N TRP A 590 -29.42 -21.40 -14.70
CA TRP A 590 -28.16 -22.06 -14.39
C TRP A 590 -28.08 -23.46 -15.01
N LEU A 591 -26.90 -23.85 -15.52
CA LEU A 591 -26.56 -25.19 -16.00
C LEU A 591 -25.35 -25.78 -15.25
N PRO A 592 -25.21 -27.11 -15.15
CA PRO A 592 -24.03 -27.70 -14.56
C PRO A 592 -22.85 -27.66 -15.55
N SER A 593 -21.68 -27.22 -15.09
CA SER A 593 -20.47 -27.18 -15.91
C SER A 593 -19.85 -28.55 -16.18
N HIS A 594 -19.26 -28.75 -17.36
CA HIS A 594 -18.54 -29.96 -17.78
C HIS A 594 -19.35 -31.26 -17.67
N VAL A 595 -20.58 -31.25 -18.18
CA VAL A 595 -21.50 -32.41 -18.13
C VAL A 595 -22.00 -32.80 -19.52
N GLY A 596 -21.27 -32.51 -20.60
CA GLY A 596 -21.69 -32.99 -21.94
C GLY A 596 -22.83 -32.19 -22.58
N ILE A 597 -23.08 -30.95 -22.16
CA ILE A 597 -24.13 -30.10 -22.75
C ILE A 597 -23.53 -29.36 -23.94
N THR A 598 -23.88 -29.77 -25.16
CA THR A 598 -23.27 -29.29 -26.41
C THR A 598 -23.21 -27.77 -26.53
N GLY A 599 -24.30 -27.05 -26.20
CA GLY A 599 -24.31 -25.58 -26.25
C GLY A 599 -23.38 -24.92 -25.23
N ASN A 600 -23.25 -25.48 -24.04
CA ASN A 600 -22.36 -24.98 -22.99
C ASN A 600 -20.89 -25.24 -23.36
N GLU A 601 -20.59 -26.43 -23.86
CA GLU A 601 -19.24 -26.80 -24.31
C GLU A 601 -18.79 -25.96 -25.52
N ALA A 602 -19.70 -25.63 -26.43
CA ALA A 602 -19.41 -24.71 -27.53
C ALA A 602 -19.07 -23.29 -27.01
N ALA A 603 -19.77 -22.80 -25.99
CA ALA A 603 -19.47 -21.51 -25.37
C ALA A 603 -18.11 -21.52 -24.63
N ASP A 604 -17.79 -22.59 -23.88
CA ASP A 604 -16.50 -22.78 -23.21
C ASP A 604 -15.33 -22.79 -24.21
N GLN A 605 -15.44 -23.60 -25.26
CA GLN A 605 -14.43 -23.68 -26.31
C GLN A 605 -14.22 -22.32 -27.00
N LEU A 606 -15.30 -21.60 -27.31
CA LEU A 606 -15.21 -20.28 -27.93
C LEU A 606 -14.61 -19.23 -26.97
N ALA A 607 -14.96 -19.27 -25.68
CA ALA A 607 -14.36 -18.40 -24.67
C ALA A 607 -12.85 -18.68 -24.51
N GLY A 608 -12.45 -19.94 -24.56
CA GLY A 608 -11.04 -20.36 -24.58
C GLY A 608 -10.28 -19.88 -25.82
N ALA A 609 -10.90 -19.96 -27.00
CA ALA A 609 -10.29 -19.46 -28.25
C ALA A 609 -10.20 -17.91 -28.30
N ALA A 610 -11.07 -17.22 -27.57
CA ALA A 610 -11.16 -15.77 -27.58
C ALA A 610 -10.02 -15.03 -26.83
N HIS A 611 -9.05 -15.76 -26.26
CA HIS A 611 -7.86 -15.15 -25.64
C HIS A 611 -6.90 -14.50 -26.64
N THR A 612 -7.08 -14.72 -27.94
CA THR A 612 -6.22 -14.16 -29.00
C THR A 612 -6.31 -12.62 -29.11
N ASN A 613 -5.26 -11.99 -29.63
CA ASN A 613 -5.19 -10.53 -29.77
C ASN A 613 -6.17 -9.96 -30.81
N GLY A 614 -6.70 -10.79 -31.72
CA GLY A 614 -7.70 -10.39 -32.72
C GLY A 614 -9.14 -10.33 -32.20
N SER A 615 -9.42 -10.89 -31.02
CA SER A 615 -10.77 -10.88 -30.45
C SER A 615 -11.26 -9.47 -30.11
N PRO A 616 -12.55 -9.15 -30.32
CA PRO A 616 -13.14 -7.88 -29.90
C PRO A 616 -12.92 -7.63 -28.41
N VAL A 617 -12.69 -6.37 -28.04
CA VAL A 617 -12.39 -6.02 -26.65
C VAL A 617 -13.62 -5.42 -25.98
N SER A 618 -14.12 -6.06 -24.93
CA SER A 618 -15.31 -5.56 -24.20
C SER A 618 -14.96 -4.44 -23.22
N SER A 619 -15.85 -3.46 -23.14
CA SER A 619 -15.85 -2.36 -22.17
C SER A 619 -17.09 -2.36 -21.26
N LYS A 620 -17.93 -3.40 -21.37
CA LYS A 620 -19.18 -3.53 -20.59
C LYS A 620 -18.90 -3.98 -19.15
N VAL A 621 -17.83 -4.74 -18.94
CA VAL A 621 -17.32 -5.11 -17.62
C VAL A 621 -16.23 -4.13 -17.21
N THR A 622 -16.35 -3.54 -16.02
CA THR A 622 -15.37 -2.59 -15.49
C THR A 622 -14.45 -3.22 -14.46
N GLN A 623 -13.15 -2.94 -14.55
CA GLN A 623 -12.15 -3.39 -13.58
C GLN A 623 -12.46 -2.89 -12.16
N LEU A 624 -13.18 -1.77 -12.03
CA LEU A 624 -13.53 -1.15 -10.76
C LEU A 624 -14.47 -2.01 -9.89
N ASP A 625 -15.39 -2.74 -10.51
CA ASP A 625 -16.28 -3.66 -9.79
C ASP A 625 -15.48 -4.82 -9.16
N PHE A 626 -14.34 -5.15 -9.76
CA PHE A 626 -13.45 -6.24 -9.38
C PHE A 626 -12.10 -5.74 -8.86
N ALA A 627 -12.00 -4.51 -8.36
CA ALA A 627 -10.73 -3.92 -7.93
C ALA A 627 -10.13 -4.58 -6.68
N ARG A 628 -10.93 -5.27 -5.86
CA ARG A 628 -10.49 -5.77 -4.53
C ARG A 628 -9.31 -6.77 -4.59
N PRO A 629 -9.30 -7.81 -5.44
CA PRO A 629 -8.16 -8.71 -5.57
C PRO A 629 -6.90 -7.99 -6.06
N ALA A 630 -7.02 -7.16 -7.09
CA ALA A 630 -5.92 -6.36 -7.62
C ALA A 630 -5.34 -5.39 -6.57
N LEU A 631 -6.19 -4.74 -5.77
CA LEU A 631 -5.76 -3.92 -4.62
C LEU A 631 -4.99 -4.75 -3.58
N ARG A 632 -5.46 -5.96 -3.28
CA ARG A 632 -4.75 -6.86 -2.34
C ARG A 632 -3.38 -7.23 -2.89
N GLN A 633 -3.28 -7.54 -4.18
CA GLN A 633 -2.02 -7.89 -4.85
C GLN A 633 -1.06 -6.70 -4.90
N ALA A 634 -1.53 -5.51 -5.28
CA ALA A 634 -0.73 -4.29 -5.35
C ALA A 634 -0.17 -3.91 -3.96
N VAL A 635 -0.98 -3.98 -2.91
CA VAL A 635 -0.49 -3.73 -1.54
C VAL A 635 0.43 -4.87 -1.07
N ARG A 636 0.17 -6.12 -1.46
CA ARG A 636 1.04 -7.25 -1.14
C ARG A 636 2.44 -7.05 -1.67
N ALA A 637 2.59 -6.61 -2.92
CA ALA A 637 3.89 -6.34 -3.53
C ALA A 637 4.74 -5.29 -2.77
N LEU A 638 4.10 -4.46 -1.93
CA LEU A 638 4.78 -3.48 -1.07
C LEU A 638 5.19 -4.03 0.29
N HIS A 639 4.92 -5.30 0.60
CA HIS A 639 5.27 -5.90 1.87
C HIS A 639 6.80 -5.92 2.06
N PRO A 640 7.32 -5.55 3.25
CA PRO A 640 8.77 -5.47 3.48
C PRO A 640 9.49 -6.82 3.49
N ASP A 641 8.76 -7.92 3.64
CA ASP A 641 9.29 -9.28 3.49
C ASP A 641 9.10 -9.74 2.03
N PRO A 642 10.19 -10.10 1.32
CA PRO A 642 10.14 -10.45 -0.10
C PRO A 642 9.30 -11.70 -0.38
N ARG A 643 9.22 -12.66 0.55
CA ARG A 643 8.43 -13.89 0.38
C ARG A 643 6.95 -13.59 0.37
N VAL A 644 6.52 -12.68 1.25
CA VAL A 644 5.14 -12.20 1.27
C VAL A 644 4.85 -11.34 0.04
N ALA A 645 5.80 -10.50 -0.38
CA ALA A 645 5.66 -9.62 -1.53
C ALA A 645 5.48 -10.41 -2.85
N SER A 646 6.30 -11.43 -3.06
CA SER A 646 6.19 -12.35 -4.21
C SER A 646 4.95 -13.26 -4.13
N GLY A 647 4.33 -13.38 -2.95
CA GLY A 647 3.15 -14.20 -2.74
C GLY A 647 3.45 -15.67 -2.46
N VAL A 648 4.71 -16.00 -2.19
CA VAL A 648 5.13 -17.33 -1.74
C VAL A 648 4.40 -17.65 -0.43
N ARG A 649 3.77 -18.83 -0.38
CA ARG A 649 3.05 -19.31 0.79
C ARG A 649 3.90 -20.38 1.50
N PHE A 650 4.67 -19.96 2.51
CA PHE A 650 5.47 -20.88 3.33
C PHE A 650 4.63 -21.50 4.46
N MET A 651 5.08 -22.65 4.96
CA MET A 651 4.43 -23.35 6.07
C MET A 651 4.49 -22.50 7.35
N ARG A 652 3.39 -22.42 8.09
CA ARG A 652 3.40 -21.80 9.43
C ARG A 652 3.96 -22.80 10.43
N VAL A 653 4.66 -22.30 11.45
CA VAL A 653 5.11 -23.15 12.55
C VAL A 653 3.86 -23.78 13.22
N PRO A 654 3.78 -25.12 13.36
CA PRO A 654 2.60 -25.80 13.87
C PRO A 654 2.20 -25.33 15.27
N ASP A 655 0.89 -25.22 15.51
CA ASP A 655 0.34 -24.83 16.82
C ASP A 655 0.43 -25.96 17.85
N CYS A 656 0.60 -27.22 17.42
CA CYS A 656 0.77 -28.37 18.29
C CYS A 656 2.15 -28.41 18.99
N LEU A 657 3.12 -27.63 18.51
CA LEU A 657 4.44 -27.57 19.14
C LEU A 657 4.39 -26.82 20.48
N PRO A 658 5.07 -27.34 21.52
CA PRO A 658 5.29 -26.62 22.76
C PRO A 658 5.82 -25.21 22.51
N ARG A 659 5.42 -24.26 23.37
CA ARG A 659 5.75 -22.84 23.18
C ARG A 659 7.25 -22.59 23.05
N ARG A 660 8.07 -23.34 23.79
CA ARG A 660 9.55 -23.22 23.77
C ARG A 660 10.11 -23.58 22.39
N GLU A 661 9.75 -24.75 21.86
CA GLU A 661 10.19 -25.23 20.54
C GLU A 661 9.70 -24.34 19.40
N ARG A 662 8.43 -23.92 19.48
CA ARG A 662 7.85 -22.99 18.51
C ARG A 662 8.60 -21.66 18.50
N THR A 663 8.97 -21.15 19.67
CA THR A 663 9.75 -19.92 19.81
C THR A 663 11.15 -20.10 19.26
N LEU A 664 11.80 -21.24 19.53
CA LEU A 664 13.10 -21.58 18.97
C LEU A 664 13.04 -21.56 17.43
N ILE A 665 12.10 -22.28 16.80
CA ILE A 665 11.93 -22.28 15.33
C ILE A 665 11.72 -20.85 14.81
N LEU A 666 10.83 -20.08 15.44
CA LEU A 666 10.59 -18.69 15.02
C LEU A 666 11.85 -17.82 15.11
N ARG A 667 12.72 -18.06 16.09
CA ARG A 667 13.98 -17.35 16.24
C ARG A 667 15.00 -17.77 15.18
N LEU A 668 15.03 -19.04 14.78
CA LEU A 668 15.82 -19.50 13.63
C LEU A 668 15.31 -18.83 12.33
N ARG A 669 14.00 -18.88 12.08
CA ARG A 669 13.35 -18.30 10.89
C ARG A 669 13.56 -16.80 10.71
N THR A 670 13.50 -16.07 11.82
CA THR A 670 13.67 -14.61 11.83
C THR A 670 15.14 -14.21 11.93
N GLY A 671 16.07 -15.18 11.96
CA GLY A 671 17.49 -14.95 12.14
C GLY A 671 17.78 -14.20 13.43
N CYS A 672 17.07 -14.50 14.52
CA CYS A 672 17.24 -13.92 15.86
C CYS A 672 17.54 -14.93 16.98
N SER A 673 18.04 -16.11 16.61
CA SER A 673 18.67 -17.07 17.51
C SER A 673 19.88 -16.46 18.23
N TRP A 674 20.14 -16.89 19.47
CA TRP A 674 21.25 -16.40 20.30
C TRP A 674 22.55 -17.17 20.03
N THR A 675 23.07 -17.11 18.80
CA THR A 675 24.41 -17.65 18.51
C THR A 675 25.50 -16.79 19.16
N GLN A 676 26.69 -17.35 19.43
CA GLN A 676 27.80 -16.59 20.03
C GLN A 676 28.20 -15.39 19.17
N ALA A 677 28.28 -15.54 17.85
CA ALA A 677 28.58 -14.42 16.96
C ALA A 677 27.57 -13.27 17.11
N ARG A 678 26.28 -13.59 17.31
CA ARG A 678 25.24 -12.58 17.54
C ARG A 678 25.35 -11.97 18.93
N LEU A 679 25.55 -12.79 19.97
CA LEU A 679 25.68 -12.31 21.35
C LEU A 679 26.89 -11.39 21.47
N HIS A 680 28.03 -11.76 20.88
CA HIS A 680 29.24 -10.96 20.83
C HIS A 680 29.03 -9.62 20.14
N ARG A 681 28.38 -9.61 18.96
CA ARG A 681 27.99 -8.37 18.25
C ARG A 681 27.14 -7.41 19.11
N HIS A 682 26.37 -7.95 20.05
CA HIS A 682 25.57 -7.18 21.00
C HIS A 682 26.26 -6.93 22.35
N GLY A 683 27.55 -7.26 22.50
CA GLY A 683 28.31 -7.09 23.74
C GLY A 683 27.86 -8.00 24.89
N ARG A 684 27.21 -9.13 24.58
CA ARG A 684 26.66 -10.09 25.56
C ARG A 684 27.48 -11.39 25.67
N ALA A 685 28.47 -11.57 24.81
CA ALA A 685 29.41 -12.68 24.86
C ALA A 685 30.84 -12.15 24.64
N PRO A 686 31.85 -12.72 25.31
CA PRO A 686 33.23 -12.27 25.19
C PRO A 686 33.85 -12.59 23.83
N SER A 687 33.37 -13.63 23.13
CA SER A 687 33.89 -14.09 21.85
C SER A 687 32.76 -14.59 20.93
N PRO A 688 32.90 -14.47 19.59
CA PRO A 688 31.97 -15.07 18.62
C PRO A 688 32.19 -16.58 18.41
N ALA A 689 33.22 -17.17 19.01
CA ALA A 689 33.66 -18.54 18.75
C ALA A 689 32.64 -19.61 19.15
N CYS A 690 32.56 -20.64 18.32
CA CYS A 690 31.76 -21.84 18.49
C CYS A 690 32.36 -22.73 19.58
N SER A 691 31.56 -23.13 20.55
CA SER A 691 32.00 -24.00 21.66
C SER A 691 32.43 -25.40 21.20
N PHE A 692 32.07 -25.80 19.98
CA PHE A 692 32.39 -27.11 19.46
C PHE A 692 33.72 -27.12 18.69
N CYS A 693 33.99 -26.14 17.83
CA CYS A 693 35.14 -26.17 16.93
C CYS A 693 35.97 -24.87 16.87
N GLY A 694 35.60 -23.83 17.63
CA GLY A 694 36.35 -22.58 17.70
C GLY A 694 36.11 -21.56 16.57
N ALA A 695 35.49 -21.95 15.45
CA ALA A 695 35.12 -21.01 14.37
C ALA A 695 33.98 -20.06 14.77
N ASP A 696 33.72 -18.99 14.00
CA ASP A 696 32.62 -18.06 14.28
C ASP A 696 31.24 -18.76 14.29
N GLU A 697 30.54 -18.69 15.42
CA GLU A 697 29.27 -19.36 15.62
C GLU A 697 28.11 -18.58 14.98
N THR A 698 27.93 -18.80 13.68
CA THR A 698 26.75 -18.35 12.93
C THR A 698 25.69 -19.45 12.84
N LEU A 699 24.48 -19.09 12.41
CA LEU A 699 23.42 -20.09 12.20
C LEU A 699 23.81 -21.07 11.07
N GLY A 700 24.30 -20.56 9.94
CA GLY A 700 24.92 -21.35 8.87
C GLY A 700 26.02 -22.27 9.37
N HIS A 701 26.90 -21.78 10.26
CA HIS A 701 27.92 -22.62 10.87
C HIS A 701 27.31 -23.79 11.65
N LEU A 702 26.38 -23.53 12.58
CA LEU A 702 25.77 -24.58 13.40
C LEU A 702 24.95 -25.58 12.56
N LEU A 703 24.10 -25.08 11.66
CA LEU A 703 23.15 -25.88 10.91
C LEU A 703 23.75 -26.56 9.66
N CYS A 704 24.87 -26.08 9.13
CA CYS A 704 25.39 -26.56 7.84
C CYS A 704 26.87 -26.94 7.85
N ALA A 705 27.75 -26.27 8.62
CA ALA A 705 29.20 -26.37 8.41
C ALA A 705 30.05 -26.88 9.59
N CYS A 706 29.56 -26.83 10.84
CA CYS A 706 30.39 -27.14 12.01
C CYS A 706 30.86 -28.60 12.00
N PRO A 707 32.17 -28.91 11.87
CA PRO A 707 32.65 -30.29 11.70
C PRO A 707 32.26 -31.19 12.88
N ASN A 708 32.30 -30.65 14.09
CA ASN A 708 31.98 -31.39 15.32
C ASN A 708 30.47 -31.62 15.54
N LEU A 709 29.62 -31.12 14.65
CA LEU A 709 28.18 -31.40 14.61
C LEU A 709 27.78 -32.22 13.36
N GLU A 710 28.76 -32.69 12.57
CA GLU A 710 28.49 -33.38 11.31
C GLU A 710 27.70 -34.67 11.51
N ALA A 711 28.09 -35.51 12.48
CA ALA A 711 27.41 -36.77 12.77
C ALA A 711 25.91 -36.55 13.07
N ALA A 712 25.58 -35.60 13.96
CA ALA A 712 24.20 -35.26 14.29
C ALA A 712 23.43 -34.65 13.10
N ARG A 713 24.12 -33.92 12.19
CA ARG A 713 23.49 -33.40 10.97
C ARG A 713 23.20 -34.48 9.93
N ARG A 714 23.93 -35.60 9.89
CA ARG A 714 23.69 -36.64 8.88
C ARG A 714 22.27 -37.16 8.94
N ASP A 715 21.75 -37.41 10.14
CA ASP A 715 20.38 -37.92 10.33
C ASP A 715 19.34 -36.88 9.90
N MET A 716 19.50 -35.63 10.33
CA MET A 716 18.62 -34.52 9.93
C MET A 716 18.64 -34.32 8.40
N THR A 717 19.83 -34.29 7.79
CA THR A 717 19.97 -34.07 6.34
C THR A 717 19.47 -35.24 5.51
N ALA A 718 19.61 -36.48 6.00
CA ALA A 718 19.01 -37.65 5.37
C ALA A 718 17.48 -37.58 5.43
N GLY A 719 16.92 -37.21 6.59
CA GLY A 719 15.48 -36.99 6.75
C GLY A 719 14.94 -35.90 5.82
N TYR A 720 15.61 -34.76 5.71
CA TYR A 720 15.21 -33.70 4.77
C TYR A 720 15.27 -34.16 3.31
N ARG A 721 16.31 -34.92 2.92
CA ARG A 721 16.41 -35.51 1.57
C ARG A 721 15.28 -36.49 1.27
N ASN A 722 14.90 -37.33 2.23
CA ASN A 722 13.76 -38.25 2.08
C ASN A 722 12.42 -37.52 1.91
N LEU A 723 12.31 -36.30 2.45
CA LEU A 723 11.15 -35.43 2.27
C LEU A 723 11.21 -34.57 0.99
N GLY A 724 12.28 -34.69 0.19
CA GLY A 724 12.50 -33.87 -1.00
C GLY A 724 12.82 -32.40 -0.70
N LEU A 725 13.35 -32.09 0.49
CA LEU A 725 13.62 -30.74 0.95
C LEU A 725 15.12 -30.38 0.88
N PRO A 726 15.46 -29.10 0.64
CA PRO A 726 16.83 -28.61 0.74
C PRO A 726 17.36 -28.73 2.17
N SER A 727 18.59 -29.21 2.33
CA SER A 727 19.19 -29.52 3.64
C SER A 727 20.52 -28.84 3.93
N TYR A 728 20.93 -27.86 3.12
CA TYR A 728 22.28 -27.27 3.12
C TYR A 728 22.29 -25.75 3.36
N SER A 729 21.15 -25.18 3.71
CA SER A 729 20.95 -23.73 3.85
C SER A 729 20.28 -23.42 5.19
N ASP A 730 20.86 -22.50 5.94
CA ASP A 730 20.29 -22.01 7.20
C ASP A 730 19.04 -21.15 6.99
N GLN A 731 18.78 -20.72 5.76
CA GLN A 731 17.52 -20.10 5.38
C GLN A 731 16.45 -21.13 5.08
N ASP A 732 16.79 -22.25 4.44
CA ASP A 732 15.79 -23.22 3.98
C ASP A 732 15.40 -24.23 5.06
N LEU A 733 16.36 -24.68 5.88
CA LEU A 733 16.12 -25.64 6.97
C LEU A 733 14.98 -25.18 7.92
N PRO A 734 14.92 -23.92 8.39
CA PRO A 734 13.81 -23.45 9.23
C PRO A 734 12.52 -23.16 8.46
N HIS A 735 12.52 -23.24 7.13
CA HIS A 735 11.40 -22.88 6.25
C HIS A 735 10.99 -24.02 5.30
N PRO A 736 10.58 -25.19 5.83
CA PRO A 736 10.13 -26.27 4.99
C PRO A 736 8.93 -25.88 4.14
N GLU A 737 8.83 -26.50 2.97
CA GLU A 737 7.68 -26.37 2.08
C GLU A 737 6.40 -26.95 2.71
N ARG A 738 5.26 -26.76 2.04
CA ARG A 738 3.94 -27.06 2.60
C ARG A 738 3.80 -28.53 3.03
N SER A 739 3.08 -28.73 4.13
CA SER A 739 2.64 -30.04 4.65
C SER A 739 3.74 -30.94 5.21
N GLN A 740 4.98 -30.43 5.34
CA GLN A 740 6.12 -31.18 5.87
C GLN A 740 6.33 -30.92 7.37
N THR A 741 5.35 -31.30 8.22
CA THR A 741 5.48 -31.16 9.69
C THR A 741 6.68 -31.93 10.24
N GLU A 742 7.02 -33.05 9.60
CA GLU A 742 8.14 -33.91 9.97
C GLU A 742 9.49 -33.20 9.90
N ALA A 743 9.66 -32.24 8.99
CA ALA A 743 10.87 -31.43 8.88
C ALA A 743 11.17 -30.63 10.15
N PHE A 744 10.13 -30.15 10.86
CA PHE A 744 10.31 -29.48 12.15
C PHE A 744 10.74 -30.44 13.24
N ARG A 745 10.25 -31.69 13.24
CA ARG A 745 10.65 -32.72 14.20
C ARG A 745 12.14 -33.04 14.05
N LEU A 746 12.57 -33.32 12.82
CA LEU A 746 13.97 -33.61 12.48
C LEU A 746 14.91 -32.46 12.90
N LEU A 747 14.52 -31.20 12.64
CA LEU A 747 15.30 -30.04 13.06
C LEU A 747 15.35 -29.90 14.59
N LEU A 748 14.23 -30.12 15.29
CA LEU A 748 14.19 -30.04 16.74
C LEU A 748 15.02 -31.16 17.40
N GLU A 749 14.99 -32.38 16.88
CA GLU A 749 15.80 -33.50 17.37
C GLU A 749 17.28 -33.25 17.21
N PHE A 750 17.70 -32.70 16.07
CA PHE A 750 19.07 -32.23 15.88
C PHE A 750 19.45 -31.18 16.93
N LEU A 751 18.61 -30.18 17.16
CA LEU A 751 18.89 -29.12 18.14
C LEU A 751 18.92 -29.63 19.58
N GLN A 752 18.11 -30.63 19.91
CA GLN A 752 18.06 -31.24 21.24
C GLN A 752 19.28 -32.14 21.49
N SER A 753 19.61 -33.04 20.56
CA SER A 753 20.74 -33.98 20.67
C SER A 753 22.10 -33.28 20.78
N THR A 754 22.22 -32.10 20.18
CA THR A 754 23.44 -31.27 20.20
C THR A 754 23.50 -30.27 21.34
N GLY A 755 22.45 -30.18 22.18
CA GLY A 755 22.33 -29.19 23.25
C GLY A 755 22.09 -27.75 22.77
N LEU A 756 21.89 -27.51 21.47
CA LEU A 756 21.62 -26.19 20.91
C LEU A 756 20.23 -25.64 21.29
N ALA A 757 19.25 -26.52 21.53
CA ALA A 757 17.86 -26.13 21.81
C ALA A 757 17.68 -25.29 23.08
N THR A 758 18.57 -25.44 24.08
CA THR A 758 18.51 -24.70 25.34
C THR A 758 19.16 -23.32 25.26
N ARG A 759 20.06 -23.12 24.29
CA ARG A 759 20.89 -21.91 24.15
C ARG A 759 20.41 -20.95 23.07
N LEU A 760 19.96 -21.47 21.92
CA LEU A 760 19.57 -20.65 20.76
C LEU A 760 18.28 -19.88 20.98
#